data_AF-A0A2D6NXD1-F1
#
_entry.id   AF-A0A2D6NXD1-F1
#
_cell.length_a   1.000
_cell.length_b   1.000
_cell.length_c   1.000
_cell.angle_alpha   90.00
_cell.angle_beta   90.00
_cell.angle_gamma   90.00
#
_symmetry.space_group_name_H-M   'P 1'
#
loop_
_entity.id
_entity.type
_entity.pdbx_description
1 polymer ?
#
loop_
_entity_poly.entity_id
_entity_poly.type
_entity_poly.pdbx_seq_one_letter_code
_entity_poly.pdbx_strand_id
1 'polypeptide(L)'
;MENLNTKKKYKLKRFLNQLKAVKGRHTELVSVYIPKGFSILKVIQQLSQEKDTASNIKDKRTRTNVQDSLERLIRHLRLYKATPENGLAAFAGNISENESKVDIEVFSLEPPVPVTTRLYRCDQTFVLEPLLSQLDANVIYGLIVLDKREATIGLLKGSYIEKLFNLTSGVPGKYKTGGQCLTQNSLVQLHDGNLIDITKAHNPKIVKSIEFNNKTITNSHITDVWDVKKDKTYKIVTKNPRMEVSSSKDHIFFVATNNGIIEKPAEWLKETDKLIMPEKIDVKGELQNLNSKKYYNSFVINKQGQNILKQKRLKKGLLQRELAKKAELFQTTVSYYEIGRQRAHRTSLNHLCKELKINFEVFLEKYCSPLAFKGKSITLPNLLKEEFAQFVGYYLGDGCSEKDRITFFEQNKQVALLYKRKYEKLFNKTISYRFRENKNYHQLRFTSRPLVRLIRNEFPELRKTLDSEIPEKILKSPNKILASFLKGFFDAEGYVNLSRGVGLGVNNKKVIQQLQLLLLRFSIISSFHEYDNRANKYSDNPRFTIDITEKRSLNLFNQLIGFTSLEKVKKLNTLISNKSGTTYVRQILTPGSKIRSLIEKAGYNLQLFPKTNNFFRDERNMGKEIFKKSILSNIKDKNLYKELERIYNIPLLPVQIKKIEVKEEQTQMIDISVKNQNFIANGLIVHNSAARFSRLREQAAKEFYHRIADVCNKEFLEKKELKGIIIGGPGHSKNEFFDGDFLNNEVKKKVLGLKDVTYTDEVGLEYLVEISKDLLATEDITSEKEALNKFFSTLATEAKRIVYGIKDVEKALEYGAVEILIILEEEIPDKKAEELEEKASNMGAETEIVTEETQEGKQFKNLGGIGAILRFPIS
;
A
#
# COMPACT_ATOMS: atom_id res chain seq x y z
N MET A 1 11.15 6.70 -43.97
CA MET A 1 10.04 7.01 -44.89
C MET A 1 10.64 7.89 -45.96
N GLU A 2 10.49 7.52 -47.24
CA GLU A 2 10.98 8.34 -48.36
C GLU A 2 10.41 9.75 -48.24
N ASN A 3 11.28 10.76 -48.36
CA ASN A 3 10.85 12.13 -48.64
C ASN A 3 9.80 12.08 -49.75
N LEU A 4 8.65 12.73 -49.52
CA LEU A 4 7.64 12.88 -50.56
C LEU A 4 8.32 13.53 -51.76
N ASN A 5 8.54 12.74 -52.82
CA ASN A 5 9.12 13.25 -54.06
C ASN A 5 8.25 14.44 -54.53
N THR A 6 8.86 15.59 -54.82
CA THR A 6 8.20 16.84 -55.26
C THR A 6 7.17 16.56 -56.36
N LYS A 7 7.44 15.60 -57.24
CA LYS A 7 6.54 15.12 -58.29
C LYS A 7 5.25 14.44 -57.79
N LYS A 8 5.30 13.70 -56.68
CA LYS A 8 4.14 13.07 -56.03
C LYS A 8 3.27 14.12 -55.30
N LYS A 9 3.90 15.13 -54.68
CA LYS A 9 3.21 16.27 -54.04
C LYS A 9 2.46 17.11 -55.08
N TYR A 10 3.11 17.44 -56.20
CA TYR A 10 2.47 18.12 -57.34
C TYR A 10 1.28 17.34 -57.91
N LYS A 11 1.43 16.01 -58.08
CA LYS A 11 0.34 15.16 -58.57
C LYS A 11 -0.84 15.15 -57.60
N LEU A 12 -0.60 15.13 -56.28
CA LEU A 12 -1.64 15.23 -55.26
C LEU A 12 -2.30 16.61 -55.23
N LYS A 13 -1.53 17.71 -55.22
CA LYS A 13 -2.05 19.09 -55.21
C LYS A 13 -2.90 19.38 -56.45
N ARG A 14 -2.44 19.00 -57.65
CA ARG A 14 -3.21 19.13 -58.90
C ARG A 14 -4.50 18.32 -58.86
N PHE A 15 -4.45 17.08 -58.34
CA PHE A 15 -5.63 16.24 -58.21
C PHE A 15 -6.66 16.84 -57.23
N LEU A 16 -6.20 17.40 -56.11
CA LEU A 16 -7.07 18.08 -55.14
C LEU A 16 -7.69 19.36 -55.70
N ASN A 17 -6.93 20.16 -56.43
CA ASN A 17 -7.46 21.37 -57.07
C ASN A 17 -8.51 21.04 -58.15
N GLN A 18 -8.33 19.95 -58.89
CA GLN A 18 -9.35 19.45 -59.82
C GLN A 18 -10.64 19.05 -59.10
N LEU A 19 -10.55 18.34 -57.97
CA LEU A 19 -11.73 17.95 -57.20
C LEU A 19 -12.41 19.12 -56.47
N LYS A 20 -11.64 20.12 -55.99
CA LYS A 20 -12.19 21.34 -55.36
C LYS A 20 -13.05 22.17 -56.32
N ALA A 21 -12.74 22.14 -57.62
CA ALA A 21 -13.50 22.85 -58.65
C ALA A 21 -14.88 22.22 -58.91
N VAL A 22 -15.08 20.95 -58.55
CA VAL A 22 -16.35 20.24 -58.75
C VAL A 22 -17.29 20.50 -57.56
N LYS A 23 -18.46 21.08 -57.84
CA LYS A 23 -19.53 21.29 -56.85
C LYS A 23 -20.84 20.70 -57.36
N GLY A 24 -21.43 19.81 -56.56
CA GLY A 24 -22.77 19.28 -56.78
C GLY A 24 -23.82 20.28 -56.28
N ARG A 25 -24.96 20.38 -56.98
CA ARG A 25 -26.07 21.25 -56.53
C ARG A 25 -26.81 20.61 -55.35
N HIS A 26 -26.82 19.29 -55.28
CA HIS A 26 -27.39 18.48 -54.20
C HIS A 26 -26.33 17.49 -53.68
N THR A 27 -26.69 16.63 -52.72
CA THR A 27 -25.80 15.58 -52.20
C THR A 27 -25.62 14.47 -53.24
N GLU A 28 -24.76 14.72 -54.23
CA GLU A 28 -24.58 13.87 -55.42
C GLU A 28 -23.12 13.50 -55.72
N LEU A 29 -22.17 13.97 -54.91
CA LEU A 29 -20.75 13.67 -55.05
C LEU A 29 -20.33 12.63 -54.00
N VAL A 30 -19.80 11.50 -54.46
CA VAL A 30 -19.39 10.37 -53.62
C VAL A 30 -17.87 10.38 -53.41
N SER A 31 -17.44 10.33 -52.15
CA SER A 31 -16.05 10.17 -51.73
C SER A 31 -15.83 8.85 -50.99
N VAL A 32 -14.83 8.07 -51.41
CA VAL A 32 -14.47 6.78 -50.81
C VAL A 32 -12.98 6.72 -50.51
N TYR A 33 -12.63 6.38 -49.27
CA TYR A 33 -11.27 6.14 -48.81
C TYR A 33 -11.12 4.71 -48.32
N ILE A 34 -10.17 3.98 -48.92
CA ILE A 34 -9.85 2.59 -48.60
C ILE A 34 -8.47 2.57 -47.95
N PRO A 35 -8.36 2.19 -46.66
CA PRO A 35 -7.07 2.22 -45.98
C PRO A 35 -6.14 1.09 -46.43
N LYS A 36 -4.83 1.27 -46.22
CA LYS A 36 -3.80 0.27 -46.53
C LYS A 36 -4.17 -1.10 -45.94
N GLY A 37 -4.10 -2.15 -46.76
CA GLY A 37 -4.36 -3.54 -46.34
C GLY A 37 -5.84 -3.89 -46.15
N PHE A 38 -6.77 -2.96 -46.31
CA PHE A 38 -8.21 -3.25 -46.22
C PHE A 38 -8.79 -3.73 -47.54
N SER A 39 -9.57 -4.81 -47.54
CA SER A 39 -10.07 -5.46 -48.76
C SER A 39 -11.02 -4.57 -49.59
N ILE A 40 -10.65 -4.29 -50.85
CA ILE A 40 -11.52 -3.62 -51.83
C ILE A 40 -12.85 -4.36 -52.00
N LEU A 41 -12.88 -5.69 -51.93
CA LEU A 41 -14.10 -6.48 -52.07
C LEU A 41 -15.15 -6.12 -51.00
N LYS A 42 -14.72 -5.87 -49.77
CA LYS A 42 -15.62 -5.43 -48.68
C LYS A 42 -16.17 -4.02 -48.95
N VAL A 43 -15.37 -3.14 -49.55
CA VAL A 43 -15.80 -1.79 -49.94
C VAL A 43 -16.80 -1.85 -51.09
N ILE A 44 -16.57 -2.70 -52.10
CA ILE A 44 -17.52 -2.93 -53.20
C ILE A 44 -18.86 -3.42 -52.66
N GLN A 45 -18.85 -4.34 -51.69
CA GLN A 45 -20.07 -4.84 -51.05
C GLN A 45 -20.82 -3.72 -50.32
N GLN A 46 -20.10 -2.88 -49.57
CA GLN A 46 -20.69 -1.70 -48.93
C GLN A 46 -21.30 -0.74 -49.95
N LEU A 47 -20.57 -0.37 -51.00
CA LEU A 47 -21.08 0.55 -52.03
C LEU A 47 -22.30 -0.01 -52.78
N SER A 48 -22.40 -1.34 -52.91
CA SER A 48 -23.58 -1.99 -53.48
C SER A 48 -24.81 -1.81 -52.58
N GLN A 49 -24.63 -1.96 -51.26
CA GLN A 49 -25.70 -1.69 -50.28
C GLN A 49 -26.11 -0.21 -50.26
N GLU A 50 -25.15 0.70 -50.38
CA GLU A 50 -25.41 2.14 -50.47
C GLU A 50 -26.15 2.51 -51.76
N LYS A 51 -25.86 1.83 -52.88
CA LYS A 51 -26.58 2.00 -54.15
C LYS A 51 -28.04 1.57 -54.03
N ASP A 52 -28.30 0.46 -53.35
CA ASP A 52 -29.66 -0.01 -53.08
C ASP A 52 -30.41 0.98 -52.18
N THR A 53 -29.73 1.52 -51.17
CA THR A 53 -30.29 2.52 -50.24
C THR A 53 -30.58 3.85 -50.93
N ALA A 54 -29.75 4.26 -51.90
CA ALA A 54 -29.94 5.47 -52.69
C ALA A 54 -31.26 5.47 -53.49
N SER A 55 -31.90 4.31 -53.70
CA SER A 55 -33.24 4.24 -54.32
C SER A 55 -34.33 5.03 -53.56
N ASN A 56 -34.12 5.25 -52.25
CA ASN A 56 -35.01 5.98 -51.36
C ASN A 56 -34.87 7.51 -51.44
N ILE A 57 -33.93 8.04 -52.24
CA ILE A 57 -33.77 9.48 -52.45
C ILE A 57 -35.03 10.03 -53.14
N LYS A 58 -35.65 11.05 -52.54
CA LYS A 58 -36.92 11.64 -53.00
C LYS A 58 -36.81 12.36 -54.34
N ASP A 59 -35.71 13.09 -54.55
CA ASP A 59 -35.45 13.75 -55.82
C ASP A 59 -35.00 12.72 -56.87
N LYS A 60 -35.80 12.58 -57.95
CA LYS A 60 -35.57 11.59 -59.00
C LYS A 60 -34.20 11.77 -59.66
N ARG A 61 -33.75 13.01 -59.81
CA ARG A 61 -32.51 13.35 -60.50
C ARG A 61 -31.28 13.08 -59.63
N THR A 62 -31.27 13.57 -58.40
CA THR A 62 -30.22 13.28 -57.41
C THR A 62 -30.10 11.78 -57.18
N ARG A 63 -31.24 11.06 -57.12
CA ARG A 63 -31.26 9.59 -57.05
C ARG A 63 -30.50 8.95 -58.21
N THR A 64 -30.82 9.31 -59.45
CA THR A 64 -30.16 8.75 -60.63
C THR A 64 -28.67 9.09 -60.65
N ASN A 65 -28.30 10.34 -60.34
CA ASN A 65 -26.89 10.76 -60.30
C ASN A 65 -26.07 9.99 -59.25
N VAL A 66 -26.61 9.80 -58.04
CA VAL A 66 -25.95 9.03 -56.98
C VAL A 66 -25.83 7.55 -57.35
N GLN A 67 -26.91 6.95 -57.89
CA GLN A 67 -26.90 5.54 -58.30
C GLN A 67 -25.90 5.27 -59.44
N ASP A 68 -25.83 6.17 -60.42
CA ASP A 68 -24.89 6.08 -61.53
C ASP A 68 -23.45 6.32 -61.07
N SER A 69 -23.22 7.26 -60.14
CA SER A 69 -21.91 7.52 -59.54
C SER A 69 -21.41 6.30 -58.76
N LEU A 70 -22.26 5.69 -57.92
CA LEU A 70 -21.93 4.46 -57.20
C LEU A 70 -21.68 3.29 -58.15
N GLU A 71 -22.48 3.15 -59.21
CA GLU A 71 -22.28 2.10 -60.20
C GLU A 71 -20.95 2.25 -60.95
N ARG A 72 -20.61 3.46 -61.42
CA ARG A 72 -19.33 3.73 -62.07
C ARG A 72 -18.16 3.52 -61.11
N LEU A 73 -18.30 3.94 -59.85
CA LEU A 73 -17.27 3.75 -58.82
C LEU A 73 -17.04 2.27 -58.52
N ILE A 74 -18.11 1.46 -58.40
CA ILE A 74 -18.01 0.00 -58.22
C ILE A 74 -17.28 -0.65 -59.42
N ARG A 75 -17.64 -0.27 -60.65
CA ARG A 75 -16.97 -0.77 -61.86
C ARG A 75 -15.49 -0.40 -61.87
N HIS A 76 -15.16 0.83 -61.48
CA HIS A 76 -13.78 1.30 -61.39
C HIS A 76 -12.98 0.55 -60.32
N LEU A 77 -13.55 0.33 -59.12
CA LEU A 77 -12.87 -0.41 -58.05
C LEU A 77 -12.62 -1.89 -58.41
N ARG A 78 -13.46 -2.51 -59.25
CA ARG A 78 -13.25 -3.89 -59.76
C ARG A 78 -12.00 -4.03 -60.65
N LEU A 79 -11.44 -2.94 -61.16
CA LEU A 79 -10.20 -2.96 -61.94
C LEU A 79 -8.96 -3.26 -61.08
N TYR A 80 -9.06 -3.06 -59.76
CA TYR A 80 -7.96 -3.31 -58.82
C TYR A 80 -8.00 -4.75 -58.30
N LYS A 81 -6.92 -5.51 -58.53
CA LYS A 81 -6.77 -6.88 -58.00
C LYS A 81 -6.61 -6.91 -56.47
N ALA A 82 -6.00 -5.89 -55.90
CA ALA A 82 -5.80 -5.70 -54.47
C ALA A 82 -5.69 -4.21 -54.15
N THR A 83 -5.82 -3.85 -52.87
CA THR A 83 -5.63 -2.48 -52.39
C THR A 83 -4.18 -2.05 -52.60
N PRO A 84 -3.93 -0.87 -53.23
CA PRO A 84 -2.58 -0.36 -53.40
C PRO A 84 -1.83 -0.20 -52.07
N GLU A 85 -0.50 -0.07 -52.14
CA GLU A 85 0.37 -0.13 -50.95
C GLU A 85 0.09 0.96 -49.93
N ASN A 86 -0.42 2.11 -50.38
CA ASN A 86 -0.77 3.25 -49.52
C ASN A 86 -2.30 3.44 -49.34
N GLY A 87 -3.10 2.47 -49.76
CA GLY A 87 -4.56 2.62 -49.82
C GLY A 87 -5.04 3.25 -51.12
N LEU A 88 -6.32 3.61 -51.20
CA LEU A 88 -6.94 4.18 -52.40
C LEU A 88 -7.97 5.25 -52.02
N ALA A 89 -7.87 6.42 -52.64
CA ALA A 89 -8.91 7.44 -52.60
C ALA A 89 -9.63 7.46 -53.96
N ALA A 90 -10.95 7.32 -53.95
CA ALA A 90 -11.76 7.28 -55.16
C ALA A 90 -13.02 8.15 -55.00
N PHE A 91 -13.34 8.90 -56.05
CA PHE A 91 -14.37 9.92 -56.07
C PHE A 91 -15.24 9.74 -57.32
N ALA A 92 -16.56 9.92 -57.21
CA ALA A 92 -17.46 9.86 -58.36
C ALA A 92 -18.58 10.87 -58.22
N GLY A 93 -18.93 11.55 -59.31
CA GLY A 93 -20.00 12.54 -59.29
C GLY A 93 -20.21 13.22 -60.63
N ASN A 94 -21.33 13.95 -60.76
CA ASN A 94 -21.63 14.73 -61.95
C ASN A 94 -20.78 16.02 -61.98
N ILE A 95 -19.97 16.18 -63.02
CA ILE A 95 -19.06 17.33 -63.19
C ILE A 95 -19.62 18.41 -64.13
N SER A 96 -20.83 18.24 -64.67
CA SER A 96 -21.42 19.23 -65.58
C SER A 96 -21.98 20.44 -64.82
N GLU A 97 -21.56 21.64 -65.21
CA GLU A 97 -22.12 22.90 -64.70
C GLU A 97 -23.56 23.16 -65.19
N ASN A 98 -23.95 22.50 -66.29
CA ASN A 98 -25.18 22.75 -67.02
C ASN A 98 -26.29 21.76 -66.60
N GLU A 99 -27.45 22.28 -66.21
CA GLU A 99 -28.55 21.47 -65.67
C GLU A 99 -29.19 20.50 -66.67
N SER A 100 -28.85 20.53 -67.95
CA SER A 100 -29.47 19.61 -68.93
C SER A 100 -28.57 18.43 -69.30
N LYS A 101 -27.33 18.41 -68.80
CA LYS A 101 -26.32 17.41 -69.17
C LYS A 101 -25.84 16.65 -67.94
N VAL A 102 -25.88 15.31 -68.00
CA VAL A 102 -25.32 14.43 -66.97
C VAL A 102 -23.97 13.96 -67.47
N ASP A 103 -22.91 14.29 -66.73
CA ASP A 103 -21.53 13.90 -67.05
C ASP A 103 -20.85 13.40 -65.78
N ILE A 104 -20.98 12.10 -65.51
CA ILE A 104 -20.48 11.48 -64.27
C ILE A 104 -19.06 10.99 -64.48
N GLU A 105 -18.10 11.60 -63.81
CA GLU A 105 -16.70 11.18 -63.88
C GLU A 105 -16.27 10.44 -62.61
N VAL A 106 -15.32 9.52 -62.75
CA VAL A 106 -14.69 8.82 -61.63
C VAL A 106 -13.23 9.21 -61.56
N PHE A 107 -12.82 9.76 -60.42
CA PHE A 107 -11.45 10.12 -60.13
C PHE A 107 -10.87 9.13 -59.12
N SER A 108 -9.60 8.76 -59.28
CA SER A 108 -8.91 7.96 -58.28
C SER A 108 -7.43 8.29 -58.20
N LEU A 109 -6.87 8.13 -57.01
CA LEU A 109 -5.46 8.34 -56.74
C LEU A 109 -5.01 7.36 -55.65
N GLU A 110 -3.85 6.75 -55.85
CA GLU A 110 -3.10 6.14 -54.75
C GLU A 110 -2.43 7.26 -53.93
N PRO A 111 -2.78 7.44 -52.65
CA PRO A 111 -2.21 8.49 -51.82
C PRO A 111 -0.68 8.36 -51.69
N PRO A 112 0.08 9.47 -51.64
CA PRO A 112 1.53 9.41 -51.47
C PRO A 112 1.94 8.87 -50.10
N VAL A 113 1.11 9.04 -49.08
CA VAL A 113 1.28 8.49 -47.72
C VAL A 113 0.10 7.55 -47.41
N PRO A 114 0.32 6.40 -46.72
CA PRO A 114 -0.75 5.49 -46.34
C PRO A 114 -1.92 6.19 -45.66
N VAL A 115 -3.13 6.08 -46.22
CA VAL A 115 -4.35 6.52 -45.55
C VAL A 115 -4.81 5.42 -44.58
N THR A 116 -5.06 5.79 -43.32
CA THR A 116 -5.60 4.88 -42.29
C THR A 116 -7.12 5.00 -42.14
N THR A 117 -7.70 6.09 -42.63
CA THR A 117 -9.12 6.40 -42.54
C THR A 117 -9.93 5.59 -43.56
N ARG A 118 -10.98 4.90 -43.09
CA ARG A 118 -12.03 4.33 -43.94
C ARG A 118 -13.21 5.30 -43.97
N LEU A 119 -13.55 5.82 -45.15
CA LEU A 119 -14.63 6.79 -45.30
C LEU A 119 -15.48 6.46 -46.53
N TYR A 120 -16.80 6.57 -46.38
CA TYR A 120 -17.76 6.71 -47.45
C TYR A 120 -18.64 7.91 -47.12
N ARG A 121 -18.77 8.86 -48.05
CA ARG A 121 -19.65 10.02 -47.88
C ARG A 121 -20.20 10.47 -49.21
N CYS A 122 -21.49 10.81 -49.23
CA CYS A 122 -22.15 11.48 -50.35
C CYS A 122 -22.52 12.89 -49.89
N ASP A 123 -22.03 13.93 -50.58
CA ASP A 123 -22.20 15.32 -50.19
C ASP A 123 -22.28 16.25 -51.41
N GLN A 124 -22.46 17.56 -51.20
CA GLN A 124 -22.42 18.58 -52.25
C GLN A 124 -21.00 18.87 -52.76
N THR A 125 -19.98 18.52 -51.98
CA THR A 125 -18.55 18.64 -52.32
C THR A 125 -17.83 17.34 -52.02
N PHE A 126 -16.76 17.04 -52.75
CA PHE A 126 -15.89 15.91 -52.37
C PHE A 126 -15.24 16.17 -51.00
N VAL A 127 -15.11 15.12 -50.19
CA VAL A 127 -14.41 15.15 -48.90
C VAL A 127 -12.92 15.00 -49.15
N LEU A 128 -12.16 16.09 -48.99
CA LEU A 128 -10.75 16.17 -49.37
C LEU A 128 -9.80 16.26 -48.17
N GLU A 129 -10.34 16.44 -46.98
CA GLU A 129 -9.60 16.64 -45.72
C GLU A 129 -8.53 15.56 -45.47
N PRO A 130 -8.78 14.25 -45.67
CA PRO A 130 -7.77 13.21 -45.46
C PRO A 130 -6.56 13.27 -46.41
N LEU A 131 -6.70 13.94 -47.56
CA LEU A 131 -5.60 14.15 -48.52
C LEU A 131 -4.96 15.51 -48.37
N LEU A 132 -5.74 16.53 -47.99
CA LEU A 132 -5.21 17.88 -47.69
C LEU A 132 -4.18 17.82 -46.56
N SER A 133 -4.44 17.02 -45.51
CA SER A 133 -3.50 16.86 -44.41
C SER A 133 -2.19 16.15 -44.77
N GLN A 134 -2.08 15.57 -45.97
CA GLN A 134 -0.83 14.98 -46.48
C GLN A 134 0.06 16.00 -47.19
N LEU A 135 -0.42 17.22 -47.47
CA LEU A 135 0.37 18.29 -48.08
C LEU A 135 1.28 19.00 -47.07
N ASP A 136 0.96 18.96 -45.77
CA ASP A 136 1.65 19.64 -44.66
C ASP A 136 2.86 18.87 -44.08
N ALA A 137 3.37 17.88 -44.82
CA ALA A 137 4.26 16.85 -44.29
C ALA A 137 5.73 17.27 -44.04
N ASN A 138 5.99 18.49 -43.56
CA ASN A 138 7.34 18.95 -43.17
C ASN A 138 7.46 19.43 -41.72
N VAL A 139 6.38 19.45 -40.93
CA VAL A 139 6.45 19.91 -39.53
C VAL A 139 6.24 18.76 -38.55
N ILE A 140 7.21 18.55 -37.66
CA ILE A 140 7.18 17.52 -36.62
C ILE A 140 7.16 18.18 -35.23
N TYR A 141 6.16 17.84 -34.42
CA TYR A 141 6.10 18.20 -33.00
C TYR A 141 6.22 16.97 -32.10
N GLY A 142 6.86 17.13 -30.95
CA GLY A 142 6.95 16.10 -29.91
C GLY A 142 5.76 16.20 -28.97
N LEU A 143 5.18 15.05 -28.62
CA LEU A 143 4.07 14.97 -27.67
C LEU A 143 4.48 14.07 -26.50
N ILE A 144 4.33 14.57 -25.29
CA ILE A 144 4.53 13.79 -24.06
C ILE A 144 3.27 13.90 -23.24
N VAL A 145 2.69 12.77 -22.81
CA VAL A 145 1.62 12.78 -21.82
C VAL A 145 2.02 11.89 -20.65
N LEU A 146 2.00 12.42 -19.44
CA LEU A 146 2.52 11.71 -18.26
C LEU A 146 1.74 12.01 -16.98
N ASP A 147 1.70 11.01 -16.10
CA ASP A 147 1.39 11.19 -14.69
C ASP A 147 2.45 10.48 -13.81
N LYS A 148 2.14 10.25 -12.54
CA LYS A 148 3.03 9.53 -11.62
C LYS A 148 3.01 8.01 -11.82
N ARG A 149 2.14 7.49 -12.69
CA ARG A 149 1.86 6.07 -12.88
C ARG A 149 2.33 5.57 -14.24
N GLU A 150 2.10 6.32 -15.31
CA GLU A 150 2.40 5.97 -16.69
C GLU A 150 2.69 7.21 -17.54
N ALA A 151 3.32 7.00 -18.68
CA ALA A 151 3.62 8.05 -19.64
C ALA A 151 3.61 7.50 -21.06
N THR A 152 3.06 8.26 -21.99
CA THR A 152 3.05 7.96 -23.42
C THR A 152 3.75 9.09 -24.18
N ILE A 153 4.66 8.73 -25.09
CA ILE A 153 5.44 9.66 -25.91
C ILE A 153 5.09 9.40 -27.38
N GLY A 154 4.87 10.46 -28.15
CA GLY A 154 4.57 10.41 -29.58
C GLY A 154 5.13 11.59 -30.37
N LEU A 155 4.99 11.51 -31.69
CA LEU A 155 5.31 12.57 -32.64
C LEU A 155 4.06 12.95 -33.43
N LEU A 156 3.78 14.24 -33.52
CA LEU A 156 2.79 14.78 -34.45
C LEU A 156 3.48 15.11 -35.77
N LYS A 157 3.04 14.47 -36.86
CA LYS A 157 3.51 14.69 -38.24
C LYS A 157 2.32 15.11 -39.09
N GLY A 158 2.19 16.40 -39.37
CA GLY A 158 0.96 16.95 -39.95
C GLY A 158 -0.25 16.61 -39.06
N SER A 159 -1.23 15.88 -39.59
CA SER A 159 -2.41 15.43 -38.81
C SER A 159 -2.26 14.05 -38.16
N TYR A 160 -1.12 13.39 -38.32
CA TYR A 160 -0.91 12.01 -37.86
C TYR A 160 -0.08 11.98 -36.56
N ILE A 161 -0.56 11.24 -35.56
CA ILE A 161 0.18 10.98 -34.32
C ILE A 161 0.86 9.61 -34.43
N GLU A 162 2.18 9.61 -34.46
CA GLU A 162 3.01 8.41 -34.35
C GLU A 162 3.36 8.16 -32.88
N LYS A 163 2.84 7.10 -32.30
CA LYS A 163 3.20 6.68 -30.94
C LYS A 163 4.57 6.03 -30.94
N LEU A 164 5.47 6.53 -30.09
CA LEU A 164 6.82 5.97 -29.93
C LEU A 164 6.89 4.98 -28.77
N PHE A 165 6.50 5.41 -27.56
CA PHE A 165 6.66 4.62 -26.35
C PHE A 165 5.48 4.77 -25.39
N ASN A 166 5.21 3.72 -24.62
CA ASN A 166 4.37 3.76 -23.42
C ASN A 166 5.14 3.13 -22.26
N LEU A 167 5.26 3.86 -21.16
CA LEU A 167 6.07 3.54 -19.99
C LEU A 167 5.18 3.48 -18.76
N THR A 168 5.46 2.55 -17.85
CA THR A 168 4.77 2.44 -16.56
C THR A 168 5.75 2.53 -15.38
N SER A 169 5.32 3.21 -14.33
CA SER A 169 6.09 3.46 -13.10
C SER A 169 6.08 2.27 -12.13
N GLY A 170 5.04 1.43 -12.19
CA GLY A 170 4.77 0.39 -11.17
C GLY A 170 4.32 0.95 -9.81
N VAL A 171 4.07 2.26 -9.69
CA VAL A 171 3.72 2.94 -8.44
C VAL A 171 2.20 2.90 -8.20
N PRO A 172 1.70 2.33 -7.09
CA PRO A 172 0.27 2.32 -6.77
C PRO A 172 -0.24 3.73 -6.41
N GLY A 173 -1.51 4.00 -6.75
CA GLY A 173 -2.17 5.29 -6.57
C GLY A 173 -2.23 5.81 -5.12
N LYS A 174 -2.57 7.10 -4.94
CA LYS A 174 -2.82 7.72 -3.62
C LYS A 174 -3.90 6.91 -2.88
N TYR A 175 -3.51 6.19 -1.83
CA TYR A 175 -4.45 5.77 -0.80
C TYR A 175 -4.79 6.98 0.07
N LYS A 176 -6.09 7.33 0.17
CA LYS A 176 -6.58 8.33 1.12
C LYS A 176 -6.16 7.92 2.55
N THR A 177 -5.97 8.90 3.42
CA THR A 177 -5.88 8.72 4.88
C THR A 177 -6.98 7.75 5.34
N GLY A 178 -6.65 6.75 6.16
CA GLY A 178 -7.57 5.65 6.48
C GLY A 178 -7.56 4.48 5.48
N GLY A 179 -6.47 4.30 4.72
CA GLY A 179 -6.29 3.16 3.81
C GLY A 179 -5.88 1.87 4.52
N GLN A 180 -4.93 1.96 5.46
CA GLN A 180 -4.20 0.83 6.02
C GLN A 180 -4.77 0.43 7.38
N CYS A 181 -5.91 -0.25 7.39
CA CYS A 181 -6.64 -0.55 8.61
C CYS A 181 -6.48 -2.01 9.03
N LEU A 182 -6.59 -2.27 10.32
CA LEU A 182 -6.73 -3.61 10.90
C LEU A 182 -8.12 -3.78 11.50
N THR A 183 -8.58 -5.02 11.66
CA THR A 183 -9.87 -5.29 12.30
C THR A 183 -9.87 -4.88 13.77
N GLN A 184 -11.04 -4.51 14.30
CA GLN A 184 -11.17 -4.00 15.67
C GLN A 184 -10.64 -4.94 16.78
N ASN A 185 -10.63 -6.25 16.54
CA ASN A 185 -10.12 -7.28 17.46
C ASN A 185 -8.61 -7.54 17.34
N SER A 186 -7.88 -6.78 16.51
CA SER A 186 -6.43 -6.89 16.46
C SER A 186 -5.81 -6.48 17.80
N LEU A 187 -5.04 -7.39 18.40
CA LEU A 187 -4.34 -7.17 19.66
C LEU A 187 -3.02 -6.43 19.39
N VAL A 188 -2.90 -5.25 20.01
CA VAL A 188 -1.72 -4.40 19.97
C VAL A 188 -0.93 -4.53 21.27
N GLN A 189 0.38 -4.73 21.15
CA GLN A 189 1.29 -4.83 22.29
C GLN A 189 1.75 -3.45 22.76
N LEU A 190 1.37 -3.07 23.98
CA LEU A 190 1.87 -1.85 24.62
C LEU A 190 3.26 -2.04 25.25
N HIS A 191 3.97 -0.94 25.44
CA HIS A 191 5.32 -0.92 26.03
C HIS A 191 5.38 -1.42 27.48
N ASP A 192 4.31 -1.23 28.25
CA ASP A 192 4.17 -1.61 29.67
C ASP A 192 3.80 -3.09 29.86
N GLY A 193 3.60 -3.82 28.76
CA GLY A 193 3.20 -5.23 28.75
C GLY A 193 1.72 -5.46 28.52
N ASN A 194 0.88 -4.42 28.59
CA ASN A 194 -0.54 -4.58 28.39
C ASN A 194 -0.86 -4.98 26.93
N LEU A 195 -1.96 -5.72 26.76
CA LEU A 195 -2.47 -6.19 25.47
C LEU A 195 -3.86 -5.62 25.30
N ILE A 196 -4.03 -4.78 24.28
CA ILE A 196 -5.30 -4.09 24.03
C ILE A 196 -5.81 -4.40 22.64
N ASP A 197 -7.12 -4.42 22.49
CA ASP A 197 -7.72 -4.32 21.15
C ASP A 197 -7.32 -2.98 20.53
N ILE A 198 -7.11 -2.96 19.21
CA ILE A 198 -6.65 -1.76 18.49
C ILE A 198 -7.63 -0.59 18.64
N THR A 199 -8.92 -0.85 18.88
CA THR A 199 -9.92 0.18 19.21
C THR A 199 -9.57 1.01 20.44
N LYS A 200 -8.79 0.44 21.37
CA LYS A 200 -8.34 1.11 22.59
C LYS A 200 -6.97 1.77 22.42
N ALA A 201 -6.36 1.71 21.25
CA ALA A 201 -5.03 2.26 20.98
C ALA A 201 -5.15 3.74 20.62
N HIS A 202 -4.99 4.64 21.61
CA HIS A 202 -5.08 6.10 21.45
C HIS A 202 -3.86 6.81 22.04
N ASN A 203 -3.57 8.02 21.57
CA ASN A 203 -2.60 8.94 22.18
C ASN A 203 -3.03 9.25 23.63
N PRO A 204 -2.16 9.12 24.67
CA PRO A 204 -0.70 9.02 24.65
C PRO A 204 -0.11 7.62 24.83
N LYS A 205 -0.86 6.56 24.50
CA LYS A 205 -0.34 5.20 24.65
C LYS A 205 0.87 4.95 23.75
N ILE A 206 1.77 4.11 24.26
CA ILE A 206 3.03 3.77 23.61
C ILE A 206 3.01 2.27 23.28
N VAL A 207 3.24 1.95 22.01
CA VAL A 207 3.24 0.60 21.46
C VAL A 207 4.67 0.09 21.25
N LYS A 208 4.81 -1.24 21.16
CA LYS A 208 6.04 -1.87 20.69
C LYS A 208 6.15 -1.75 19.17
N SER A 209 7.32 -1.32 18.72
CA SER A 209 7.68 -1.05 17.33
C SER A 209 9.09 -1.57 17.03
N ILE A 210 9.53 -1.54 15.79
CA ILE A 210 10.88 -1.90 15.38
C ILE A 210 11.57 -0.76 14.65
N GLU A 211 12.84 -0.59 14.96
CA GLU A 211 13.76 0.22 14.17
C GLU A 211 14.49 -0.70 13.18
N PHE A 212 14.09 -0.66 11.89
CA PHE A 212 14.64 -1.58 10.88
C PHE A 212 16.14 -1.39 10.59
N ASN A 213 16.68 -0.18 10.81
CA ASN A 213 18.10 0.10 10.64
C ASN A 213 18.95 -0.75 11.60
N ASN A 214 18.57 -0.76 12.88
CA ASN A 214 19.27 -1.50 13.93
C ASN A 214 18.67 -2.89 14.18
N LYS A 215 17.51 -3.19 13.57
CA LYS A 215 16.70 -4.40 13.74
C LYS A 215 16.33 -4.66 15.21
N THR A 216 16.14 -3.60 15.98
CA THR A 216 15.83 -3.66 17.42
C THR A 216 14.38 -3.30 17.70
N ILE A 217 13.81 -3.93 18.72
CA ILE A 217 12.47 -3.59 19.21
C ILE A 217 12.57 -2.35 20.10
N THR A 218 11.76 -1.34 19.79
CA THR A 218 11.71 -0.05 20.45
C THR A 218 10.28 0.29 20.87
N ASN A 219 10.13 1.41 21.57
CA ASN A 219 8.84 1.95 21.98
C ASN A 219 8.50 3.12 21.05
N SER A 220 7.22 3.25 20.69
CA SER A 220 6.78 4.34 19.81
C SER A 220 5.40 4.86 20.21
N HIS A 221 5.23 6.17 20.15
CA HIS A 221 4.00 6.85 20.55
C HIS A 221 2.95 6.74 19.44
N ILE A 222 1.71 6.44 19.82
CA ILE A 222 0.55 6.61 18.95
C ILE A 222 0.27 8.10 18.83
N THR A 223 0.15 8.61 17.60
CA THR A 223 -0.16 10.02 17.34
C THR A 223 -1.65 10.20 17.07
N ASP A 224 -2.22 9.33 16.22
CA ASP A 224 -3.56 9.47 15.66
C ASP A 224 -4.26 8.11 15.52
N VAL A 225 -5.59 8.15 15.49
CA VAL A 225 -6.46 6.97 15.39
C VAL A 225 -7.65 7.33 14.50
N TRP A 226 -8.00 6.45 13.58
CA TRP A 226 -9.18 6.62 12.73
C TRP A 226 -10.02 5.36 12.68
N ASP A 227 -11.33 5.57 12.74
CA ASP A 227 -12.35 4.57 12.51
C ASP A 227 -12.74 4.58 11.02
N VAL A 228 -12.59 3.44 10.35
CA VAL A 228 -12.82 3.34 8.91
C VAL A 228 -13.64 2.10 8.59
N LYS A 229 -14.66 2.26 7.75
CA LYS A 229 -15.39 1.12 7.17
C LYS A 229 -14.74 0.71 5.85
N LYS A 230 -14.57 -0.60 5.67
CA LYS A 230 -14.04 -1.20 4.43
C LYS A 230 -14.96 -2.32 3.97
N ASP A 231 -15.13 -2.44 2.66
CA ASP A 231 -16.05 -3.42 2.05
C ASP A 231 -15.45 -4.83 1.93
N LYS A 232 -14.12 -4.95 2.06
CA LYS A 232 -13.41 -6.22 2.01
C LYS A 232 -12.43 -6.37 3.17
N THR A 233 -12.36 -7.59 3.69
CA THR A 233 -11.41 -7.99 4.73
C THR A 233 -10.46 -9.05 4.19
N TYR A 234 -9.15 -8.80 4.33
CA TYR A 234 -8.08 -9.74 4.00
C TYR A 234 -7.59 -10.37 5.29
N LYS A 235 -7.87 -11.66 5.49
CA LYS A 235 -7.39 -12.44 6.63
C LYS A 235 -6.15 -13.24 6.20
N ILE A 236 -5.00 -12.84 6.72
CA ILE A 236 -3.72 -13.51 6.49
C ILE A 236 -3.50 -14.52 7.61
N VAL A 237 -3.28 -15.78 7.23
CA VAL A 237 -2.95 -16.88 8.15
C VAL A 237 -1.54 -17.36 7.84
N THR A 238 -0.65 -17.38 8.83
CA THR A 238 0.72 -17.87 8.67
C THR A 238 0.85 -19.37 8.94
N LYS A 239 1.97 -19.98 8.54
CA LYS A 239 2.21 -21.43 8.65
C LYS A 239 2.91 -21.84 9.95
N ASN A 240 4.14 -21.33 10.17
CA ASN A 240 5.03 -21.76 11.26
C ASN A 240 5.76 -20.54 11.87
N PRO A 241 5.27 -19.94 12.97
CA PRO A 241 4.06 -20.32 13.70
C PRO A 241 2.79 -19.96 12.93
N ARG A 242 1.68 -20.62 13.30
CA ARG A 242 0.35 -20.23 12.82
C ARG A 242 -0.19 -19.04 13.62
N MET A 243 -0.42 -17.93 12.94
CA MET A 243 -0.92 -16.65 13.46
C MET A 243 -2.02 -16.15 12.51
N GLU A 244 -2.88 -15.26 12.99
CA GLU A 244 -3.93 -14.66 12.18
C GLU A 244 -3.95 -13.15 12.36
N VAL A 245 -3.98 -12.42 11.26
CA VAL A 245 -4.21 -10.98 11.23
C VAL A 245 -5.19 -10.65 10.11
N SER A 246 -6.13 -9.75 10.39
CA SER A 246 -7.13 -9.32 9.42
C SER A 246 -6.97 -7.82 9.18
N SER A 247 -7.01 -7.43 7.92
CA SER A 247 -6.66 -6.09 7.47
C SER A 247 -7.45 -5.65 6.25
N SER A 248 -7.40 -4.37 5.93
CA SER A 248 -7.88 -3.83 4.65
C SER A 248 -6.97 -4.25 3.50
N LYS A 249 -7.48 -4.19 2.27
CA LYS A 249 -6.72 -4.53 1.06
C LYS A 249 -5.41 -3.74 0.91
N ASP A 250 -5.44 -2.48 1.35
CA ASP A 250 -4.34 -1.52 1.20
C ASP A 250 -3.35 -1.60 2.37
N HIS A 251 -3.63 -2.36 3.43
CA HIS A 251 -2.77 -2.43 4.61
C HIS A 251 -1.42 -3.06 4.28
N ILE A 252 -0.34 -2.49 4.82
CA ILE A 252 1.01 -2.80 4.39
C ILE A 252 1.72 -3.69 5.39
N PHE A 253 2.28 -4.76 4.86
CA PHE A 253 3.05 -5.74 5.60
C PHE A 253 4.52 -5.68 5.19
N PHE A 254 5.40 -5.98 6.15
CA PHE A 254 6.82 -6.15 5.86
C PHE A 254 7.08 -7.59 5.41
N VAL A 255 7.72 -7.75 4.24
CA VAL A 255 8.01 -9.02 3.60
C VAL A 255 9.51 -9.21 3.45
N ALA A 256 10.04 -10.34 3.94
CA ALA A 256 11.44 -10.73 3.74
C ALA A 256 11.67 -11.25 2.31
N THR A 257 12.64 -10.66 1.62
CA THR A 257 13.06 -11.03 0.26
C THR A 257 14.58 -11.15 0.17
N ASN A 258 15.08 -11.59 -0.99
CA ASN A 258 16.51 -11.68 -1.28
C ASN A 258 17.21 -10.32 -1.25
N ASN A 259 16.48 -9.23 -1.47
CA ASN A 259 17.01 -7.86 -1.45
C ASN A 259 16.81 -7.17 -0.08
N GLY A 260 16.32 -7.90 0.92
CA GLY A 260 16.02 -7.37 2.25
C GLY A 260 14.52 -7.33 2.54
N ILE A 261 14.13 -6.47 3.47
CA ILE A 261 12.73 -6.34 3.90
C ILE A 261 12.08 -5.27 3.02
N ILE A 262 11.01 -5.64 2.31
CA ILE A 262 10.21 -4.72 1.50
C ILE A 262 8.83 -4.53 2.12
N GLU A 263 8.14 -3.48 1.71
CA GLU A 263 6.75 -3.20 2.08
C GLU A 263 5.81 -3.69 0.98
N LYS A 264 4.76 -4.40 1.35
CA LYS A 264 3.80 -4.97 0.39
C LYS A 264 2.37 -4.85 0.91
N PRO A 265 1.42 -4.30 0.11
CA PRO A 265 0.01 -4.28 0.47
C PRO A 265 -0.59 -5.68 0.61
N ALA A 266 -1.63 -5.83 1.43
CA ALA A 266 -2.32 -7.08 1.69
C ALA A 266 -2.82 -7.76 0.40
N GLU A 267 -3.35 -6.96 -0.54
CA GLU A 267 -3.82 -7.44 -1.85
C GLU A 267 -2.73 -8.09 -2.70
N TRP A 268 -1.48 -7.68 -2.53
CA TRP A 268 -0.37 -8.19 -3.33
C TRP A 268 0.34 -9.37 -2.67
N LEU A 269 0.04 -9.67 -1.41
CA LEU A 269 0.64 -10.78 -0.70
C LEU A 269 0.35 -12.12 -1.40
N LYS A 270 1.34 -12.98 -1.41
CA LYS A 270 1.30 -14.34 -1.96
C LYS A 270 1.65 -15.34 -0.87
N GLU A 271 1.21 -16.60 -0.98
CA GLU A 271 1.54 -17.65 0.00
C GLU A 271 3.05 -17.98 0.07
N THR A 272 3.82 -17.58 -0.96
CA THR A 272 5.28 -17.66 -0.97
C THR A 272 5.95 -16.56 -0.15
N ASP A 273 5.24 -15.47 0.17
CA ASP A 273 5.78 -14.36 0.94
C ASP A 273 6.02 -14.75 2.40
N LYS A 274 7.03 -14.11 2.99
CA LYS A 274 7.44 -14.32 4.38
C LYS A 274 7.28 -13.01 5.15
N LEU A 275 6.28 -12.94 6.02
CA LEU A 275 6.06 -11.81 6.90
C LEU A 275 7.10 -11.77 8.03
N ILE A 276 7.25 -10.62 8.69
CA ILE A 276 8.18 -10.50 9.81
C ILE A 276 7.43 -10.59 11.14
N MET A 277 7.98 -11.36 12.08
CA MET A 277 7.57 -11.39 13.48
C MET A 277 8.77 -11.14 14.40
N PRO A 278 8.57 -10.63 15.63
CA PRO A 278 9.62 -10.58 16.64
C PRO A 278 9.90 -11.99 17.21
N GLU A 279 11.17 -12.31 17.45
CA GLU A 279 11.58 -13.54 18.13
C GLU A 279 11.28 -13.49 19.63
N LYS A 280 11.29 -12.29 20.21
CA LYS A 280 11.03 -12.02 21.62
C LYS A 280 10.46 -10.62 21.77
N ILE A 281 9.57 -10.40 22.73
CA ILE A 281 9.08 -9.06 23.08
C ILE A 281 9.52 -8.71 24.50
N ASP A 282 10.46 -7.78 24.63
CA ASP A 282 10.97 -7.39 25.94
C ASP A 282 10.05 -6.39 26.65
N VAL A 283 9.61 -6.79 27.85
CA VAL A 283 8.79 -6.00 28.77
C VAL A 283 9.41 -6.11 30.15
N LYS A 284 9.81 -4.96 30.72
CA LYS A 284 10.38 -4.89 32.08
C LYS A 284 9.34 -5.32 33.12
N GLY A 285 8.12 -4.77 32.99
CA GLY A 285 7.03 -4.96 33.94
C GLY A 285 7.30 -4.32 35.30
N GLU A 286 6.25 -4.19 36.11
CA GLU A 286 6.29 -3.55 37.43
C GLU A 286 5.50 -4.37 38.45
N LEU A 287 5.96 -4.36 39.71
CA LEU A 287 5.27 -5.05 40.79
C LEU A 287 3.89 -4.40 41.03
N GLN A 288 2.85 -5.24 41.09
CA GLN A 288 1.48 -4.75 41.23
C GLN A 288 1.00 -4.84 42.67
N ASN A 289 0.54 -3.71 43.22
CA ASN A 289 -0.09 -3.66 44.52
C ASN A 289 -1.52 -4.21 44.47
N LEU A 290 -1.95 -4.83 45.56
CA LEU A 290 -3.29 -5.35 45.78
C LEU A 290 -3.86 -4.71 47.04
N ASN A 291 -5.09 -4.18 46.98
CA ASN A 291 -5.70 -3.56 48.14
C ASN A 291 -6.36 -4.59 49.07
N SER A 292 -5.55 -5.48 49.64
CA SER A 292 -6.04 -6.62 50.42
C SER A 292 -6.92 -6.23 51.61
N LYS A 293 -6.55 -5.16 52.32
CA LYS A 293 -7.29 -4.66 53.49
C LYS A 293 -8.71 -4.20 53.16
N LYS A 294 -8.96 -3.69 51.95
CA LYS A 294 -10.29 -3.24 51.50
C LYS A 294 -11.36 -4.34 51.54
N TYR A 295 -10.95 -5.60 51.38
CA TYR A 295 -11.89 -6.71 51.20
C TYR A 295 -12.33 -7.40 52.48
N TYR A 296 -11.77 -6.99 53.63
CA TYR A 296 -12.19 -7.43 54.95
C TYR A 296 -13.36 -6.60 55.48
N ASN A 297 -14.22 -7.24 56.27
CA ASN A 297 -15.37 -6.58 56.92
C ASN A 297 -15.10 -6.16 58.36
N SER A 298 -14.03 -6.66 58.97
CA SER A 298 -13.79 -6.50 60.41
C SER A 298 -12.31 -6.31 60.69
N PHE A 299 -12.02 -5.39 61.61
CA PHE A 299 -10.68 -4.92 61.90
C PHE A 299 -10.43 -4.78 63.40
N VAL A 300 -9.16 -4.87 63.78
CA VAL A 300 -8.64 -4.42 65.07
C VAL A 300 -7.97 -3.09 64.86
N ILE A 301 -8.34 -2.10 65.66
CA ILE A 301 -7.69 -0.79 65.66
C ILE A 301 -6.53 -0.86 66.67
N ASN A 302 -5.32 -0.49 66.25
CA ASN A 302 -4.17 -0.41 67.16
C ASN A 302 -4.30 0.77 68.14
N LYS A 303 -3.45 0.81 69.17
CA LYS A 303 -3.50 1.88 70.20
C LYS A 303 -3.38 3.30 69.60
N GLN A 304 -2.59 3.48 68.56
CA GLN A 304 -2.44 4.77 67.89
C GLN A 304 -3.75 5.21 67.21
N GLY A 305 -4.41 4.32 66.46
CA GLY A 305 -5.71 4.60 65.84
C GLY A 305 -6.80 4.89 66.85
N GLN A 306 -6.83 4.12 67.94
CA GLN A 306 -7.74 4.34 69.08
C GLN A 306 -7.59 5.77 69.63
N ASN A 307 -6.35 6.18 69.89
CA ASN A 307 -6.03 7.53 70.34
C ASN A 307 -6.43 8.60 69.33
N ILE A 308 -6.22 8.36 68.03
CA ILE A 308 -6.60 9.31 66.98
C ILE A 308 -8.11 9.53 66.93
N LEU A 309 -8.91 8.46 67.04
CA LEU A 309 -10.37 8.56 67.10
C LEU A 309 -10.80 9.39 68.32
N LYS A 310 -10.25 9.07 69.49
CA LYS A 310 -10.53 9.79 70.74
C LYS A 310 -10.14 11.26 70.66
N GLN A 311 -8.94 11.57 70.18
CA GLN A 311 -8.43 12.94 70.08
C GLN A 311 -9.21 13.77 69.06
N LYS A 312 -9.57 13.19 67.90
CA LYS A 312 -10.39 13.89 66.90
C LYS A 312 -11.79 14.18 67.40
N ARG A 313 -12.39 13.27 68.18
CA ARG A 313 -13.68 13.52 68.85
C ARG A 313 -13.57 14.66 69.86
N LEU A 314 -12.57 14.60 70.75
CA LEU A 314 -12.36 15.63 71.78
C LEU A 314 -12.07 17.01 71.17
N LYS A 315 -11.25 17.09 70.11
CA LYS A 315 -10.98 18.34 69.39
C LYS A 315 -12.23 18.97 68.76
N LYS A 316 -13.26 18.16 68.47
CA LYS A 316 -14.56 18.64 67.99
C LYS A 316 -15.53 19.00 69.13
N GLY A 317 -15.12 18.86 70.39
CA GLY A 317 -15.97 19.10 71.55
C GLY A 317 -17.13 18.11 71.70
N LEU A 318 -17.07 16.94 71.07
CA LEU A 318 -18.19 15.99 71.04
C LEU A 318 -18.10 14.96 72.18
N LEU A 319 -19.23 14.74 72.86
CA LEU A 319 -19.40 13.57 73.71
C LEU A 319 -19.54 12.29 72.85
N GLN A 320 -19.22 11.13 73.42
CA GLN A 320 -19.36 9.84 72.70
C GLN A 320 -20.79 9.63 72.18
N ARG A 321 -21.81 9.98 72.98
CA ARG A 321 -23.23 9.89 72.60
C ARG A 321 -23.60 10.77 71.40
N GLU A 322 -23.00 11.94 71.30
CA GLU A 322 -23.27 12.92 70.23
C GLU A 322 -22.61 12.50 68.93
N LEU A 323 -21.36 12.03 69.00
CA LEU A 323 -20.68 11.45 67.85
C LEU A 323 -21.43 10.20 67.36
N ALA A 324 -21.89 9.34 68.27
CA ALA A 324 -22.64 8.15 67.94
C ALA A 324 -23.95 8.50 67.19
N LYS A 325 -24.71 9.48 67.67
CA LYS A 325 -25.93 9.96 66.99
C LYS A 325 -25.63 10.51 65.59
N LYS A 326 -24.57 11.32 65.44
CA LYS A 326 -24.14 11.87 64.14
C LYS A 326 -23.66 10.79 63.16
N ALA A 327 -23.01 9.74 63.67
CA ALA A 327 -22.49 8.64 62.85
C ALA A 327 -23.50 7.50 62.63
N GLU A 328 -24.73 7.62 63.14
CA GLU A 328 -25.76 6.56 63.12
C GLU A 328 -25.27 5.25 63.78
N LEU A 329 -24.59 5.37 64.93
CA LEU A 329 -24.03 4.27 65.71
C LEU A 329 -24.53 4.29 67.15
N PHE A 330 -24.34 3.19 67.87
CA PHE A 330 -24.52 3.15 69.32
C PHE A 330 -23.32 3.79 70.02
N GLN A 331 -23.56 4.50 71.13
CA GLN A 331 -22.49 5.06 71.98
C GLN A 331 -21.46 4.00 72.38
N THR A 332 -21.93 2.79 72.69
CA THR A 332 -21.08 1.65 73.04
C THR A 332 -20.12 1.30 71.92
N THR A 333 -20.54 1.36 70.66
CA THR A 333 -19.67 1.12 69.49
C THR A 333 -18.53 2.14 69.43
N VAL A 334 -18.83 3.43 69.60
CA VAL A 334 -17.81 4.50 69.62
C VAL A 334 -16.84 4.28 70.77
N SER A 335 -17.36 4.07 71.98
CA SER A 335 -16.54 3.80 73.17
C SER A 335 -15.62 2.59 72.96
N TYR A 336 -16.17 1.49 72.46
CA TYR A 336 -15.42 0.26 72.23
C TYR A 336 -14.35 0.40 71.14
N TYR A 337 -14.54 1.26 70.14
CA TYR A 337 -13.50 1.56 69.15
C TYR A 337 -12.39 2.43 69.74
N GLU A 338 -12.71 3.35 70.65
CA GLU A 338 -11.72 4.20 71.34
C GLU A 338 -10.90 3.44 72.39
N ILE A 339 -11.46 2.41 73.02
CA ILE A 339 -10.77 1.62 74.06
C ILE A 339 -10.29 0.25 73.58
N GLY A 340 -10.59 -0.11 72.33
CA GLY A 340 -10.19 -1.39 71.73
C GLY A 340 -10.94 -2.63 72.25
N ARG A 341 -12.10 -2.47 72.91
CA ARG A 341 -12.90 -3.60 73.47
C ARG A 341 -13.73 -4.35 72.42
N GLN A 342 -14.02 -3.75 71.26
CA GLN A 342 -14.83 -4.38 70.21
C GLN A 342 -14.13 -4.32 68.85
N ARG A 343 -14.44 -5.32 68.02
CA ARG A 343 -14.05 -5.38 66.61
C ARG A 343 -14.69 -4.22 65.84
N ALA A 344 -13.89 -3.55 65.03
CA ALA A 344 -14.38 -2.49 64.17
C ALA A 344 -14.95 -3.07 62.87
N HIS A 345 -16.25 -2.96 62.67
CA HIS A 345 -16.87 -3.34 61.40
C HIS A 345 -16.62 -2.25 60.35
N ARG A 346 -16.38 -2.64 59.10
CA ARG A 346 -16.01 -1.72 58.01
C ARG A 346 -17.00 -0.55 57.87
N THR A 347 -18.30 -0.86 57.86
CA THR A 347 -19.35 0.16 57.71
C THR A 347 -19.33 1.13 58.89
N SER A 348 -19.42 0.62 60.11
CA SER A 348 -19.44 1.43 61.33
C SER A 348 -18.19 2.29 61.48
N LEU A 349 -17.00 1.74 61.20
CA LEU A 349 -15.76 2.50 61.24
C LEU A 349 -15.71 3.59 60.17
N ASN A 350 -16.27 3.34 58.98
CA ASN A 350 -16.35 4.34 57.91
C ASN A 350 -17.28 5.50 58.29
N HIS A 351 -18.46 5.22 58.83
CA HIS A 351 -19.38 6.25 59.34
C HIS A 351 -18.68 7.10 60.42
N LEU A 352 -17.99 6.45 61.35
CA LEU A 352 -17.23 7.16 62.39
C LEU A 352 -16.10 8.03 61.81
N CYS A 353 -15.31 7.50 60.88
CA CYS A 353 -14.22 8.25 60.23
C CYS A 353 -14.74 9.45 59.44
N LYS A 354 -15.87 9.30 58.73
CA LYS A 354 -16.54 10.37 57.99
C LYS A 354 -16.91 11.52 58.92
N GLU A 355 -17.59 11.21 60.04
CA GLU A 355 -17.97 12.22 61.03
C GLU A 355 -16.77 12.88 61.71
N LEU A 356 -15.67 12.16 61.90
CA LEU A 356 -14.44 12.69 62.48
C LEU A 356 -13.54 13.42 61.47
N LYS A 357 -13.92 13.51 60.19
CA LYS A 357 -13.09 14.04 59.10
C LYS A 357 -11.72 13.34 59.05
N ILE A 358 -11.72 12.02 59.17
CA ILE A 358 -10.55 11.14 59.03
C ILE A 358 -10.69 10.42 57.69
N ASN A 359 -9.63 10.38 56.88
CA ASN A 359 -9.62 9.57 55.67
C ASN A 359 -9.68 8.08 56.07
N PHE A 360 -10.80 7.43 55.79
CA PHE A 360 -11.07 6.06 56.20
C PHE A 360 -10.08 5.04 55.64
N GLU A 361 -9.70 5.15 54.37
CA GLU A 361 -8.78 4.20 53.74
C GLU A 361 -7.36 4.33 54.32
N VAL A 362 -6.88 5.57 54.52
CA VAL A 362 -5.60 5.82 55.20
C VAL A 362 -5.63 5.33 56.65
N PHE A 363 -6.75 5.52 57.34
CA PHE A 363 -6.92 5.04 58.70
C PHE A 363 -6.90 3.51 58.78
N LEU A 364 -7.62 2.84 57.89
CA LEU A 364 -7.60 1.39 57.76
C LEU A 364 -6.20 0.86 57.47
N GLU A 365 -5.47 1.53 56.58
CA GLU A 365 -4.14 1.10 56.18
C GLU A 365 -3.13 1.23 57.32
N LYS A 366 -3.10 2.38 58.01
CA LYS A 366 -2.10 2.67 59.04
C LYS A 366 -2.43 2.10 60.42
N TYR A 367 -3.70 2.10 60.80
CA TYR A 367 -4.10 1.86 62.18
C TYR A 367 -4.97 0.62 62.38
N CYS A 368 -5.34 -0.07 61.30
CA CYS A 368 -6.17 -1.26 61.38
C CYS A 368 -5.47 -2.52 60.85
N SER A 369 -5.70 -3.62 61.55
CA SER A 369 -5.32 -4.98 61.15
C SER A 369 -6.58 -5.81 60.90
N PRO A 370 -6.70 -6.54 59.78
CA PRO A 370 -7.87 -7.37 59.53
C PRO A 370 -8.04 -8.46 60.58
N LEU A 371 -9.26 -8.69 61.05
CA LEU A 371 -9.54 -9.75 62.03
C LEU A 371 -10.24 -10.95 61.40
N ALA A 372 -9.88 -12.15 61.85
CA ALA A 372 -10.59 -13.40 61.60
C ALA A 372 -12.05 -13.37 62.08
N PHE A 373 -12.99 -13.75 61.21
CA PHE A 373 -14.33 -14.14 61.67
C PHE A 373 -14.25 -15.56 62.27
N LYS A 374 -14.66 -15.74 63.53
CA LYS A 374 -14.68 -17.04 64.26
C LYS A 374 -13.34 -17.81 64.25
N GLY A 375 -12.21 -17.13 64.44
CA GLY A 375 -10.90 -17.78 64.63
C GLY A 375 -10.24 -18.37 63.37
N LYS A 376 -10.83 -18.22 62.17
CA LYS A 376 -10.21 -18.62 60.90
C LYS A 376 -9.72 -17.39 60.12
N SER A 377 -8.58 -16.80 60.50
CA SER A 377 -7.97 -15.71 59.73
C SER A 377 -7.59 -16.23 58.35
N ILE A 378 -7.87 -15.43 57.33
CA ILE A 378 -7.21 -15.57 56.03
C ILE A 378 -6.24 -14.41 55.88
N THR A 379 -5.02 -14.68 55.45
CA THR A 379 -4.05 -13.67 55.06
C THR A 379 -4.20 -13.44 53.56
N LEU A 380 -4.60 -12.24 53.15
CA LEU A 380 -4.69 -11.87 51.74
C LEU A 380 -3.41 -11.13 51.31
N PRO A 381 -2.85 -11.47 50.14
CA PRO A 381 -1.64 -10.81 49.64
C PRO A 381 -1.92 -9.34 49.31
N ASN A 382 -1.05 -8.44 49.77
CA ASN A 382 -1.06 -7.00 49.44
C ASN A 382 -0.22 -6.66 48.20
N LEU A 383 0.56 -7.62 47.71
CA LEU A 383 1.35 -7.51 46.50
C LEU A 383 1.13 -8.75 45.65
N LEU A 384 1.00 -8.57 44.34
CA LEU A 384 1.00 -9.68 43.40
C LEU A 384 2.40 -10.29 43.35
N LYS A 385 2.55 -11.51 43.84
CA LYS A 385 3.80 -12.31 43.82
C LYS A 385 3.58 -13.62 43.06
N GLU A 386 4.65 -14.36 42.80
CA GLU A 386 4.61 -15.59 41.99
C GLU A 386 3.54 -16.60 42.45
N GLU A 387 3.47 -16.91 43.74
CA GLU A 387 2.52 -17.91 44.25
C GLU A 387 1.06 -17.50 44.02
N PHE A 388 0.74 -16.23 44.27
CA PHE A 388 -0.61 -15.73 44.08
C PHE A 388 -0.93 -15.57 42.59
N ALA A 389 0.03 -15.20 41.75
CA ALA A 389 -0.15 -15.18 40.30
C ALA A 389 -0.47 -16.58 39.76
N GLN A 390 0.21 -17.63 40.25
CA GLN A 390 -0.13 -19.02 39.90
C GLN A 390 -1.55 -19.40 40.34
N PHE A 391 -1.99 -18.94 41.52
CA PHE A 391 -3.38 -19.14 41.97
C PHE A 391 -4.38 -18.50 41.00
N VAL A 392 -4.11 -17.26 40.57
CA VAL A 392 -4.95 -16.53 39.61
C VAL A 392 -4.96 -17.21 38.24
N GLY A 393 -3.82 -17.74 37.78
CA GLY A 393 -3.73 -18.48 36.52
C GLY A 393 -4.52 -19.78 36.54
N TYR A 394 -4.43 -20.54 37.63
CA TYR A 394 -5.26 -21.74 37.80
C TYR A 394 -6.74 -21.39 37.91
N TYR A 395 -7.07 -20.26 38.56
CA TYR A 395 -8.45 -19.77 38.64
C TYR A 395 -9.03 -19.42 37.25
N LEU A 396 -8.22 -18.93 36.30
CA LEU A 396 -8.68 -18.64 34.94
C LEU A 396 -9.05 -19.92 34.15
N GLY A 397 -8.37 -21.05 34.41
CA GLY A 397 -8.68 -22.34 33.79
C GLY A 397 -9.82 -23.05 34.50
N ASP A 398 -9.50 -23.74 35.59
CA ASP A 398 -10.42 -24.64 36.32
C ASP A 398 -10.99 -24.01 37.61
N GLY A 399 -11.05 -22.68 37.69
CA GLY A 399 -11.57 -21.96 38.83
C GLY A 399 -13.06 -21.63 38.73
N CYS A 400 -13.80 -21.87 39.81
CA CYS A 400 -15.16 -21.39 39.97
C CYS A 400 -15.32 -20.61 41.28
N SER A 401 -15.92 -19.42 41.24
CA SER A 401 -16.26 -18.65 42.43
C SER A 401 -17.76 -18.64 42.73
N GLU A 402 -18.13 -18.84 43.99
CA GLU A 402 -19.46 -18.59 44.54
C GLU A 402 -19.42 -17.31 45.39
N LYS A 403 -20.48 -17.01 46.17
CA LYS A 403 -20.52 -15.78 47.01
C LYS A 403 -19.50 -15.80 48.14
N ASP A 404 -19.16 -16.98 48.66
CA ASP A 404 -18.37 -17.15 49.88
C ASP A 404 -17.13 -18.04 49.72
N ARG A 405 -16.93 -18.63 48.54
CA ARG A 405 -15.81 -19.55 48.28
C ARG A 405 -15.32 -19.50 46.84
N ILE A 406 -14.07 -19.90 46.66
CA ILE A 406 -13.50 -20.30 45.38
C ILE A 406 -13.32 -21.82 45.40
N THR A 407 -13.53 -22.47 44.27
CA THR A 407 -13.39 -23.91 44.10
C THR A 407 -12.48 -24.18 42.90
N PHE A 408 -11.49 -25.04 43.08
CA PHE A 408 -10.70 -25.63 41.99
C PHE A 408 -11.09 -27.09 41.79
N PHE A 409 -11.07 -27.52 40.52
CA PHE A 409 -11.32 -28.89 40.10
C PHE A 409 -10.05 -29.45 39.46
N GLU A 410 -9.50 -30.54 40.01
CA GLU A 410 -8.23 -31.11 39.55
C GLU A 410 -8.37 -32.63 39.41
N GLN A 411 -7.99 -33.20 38.27
CA GLN A 411 -8.07 -34.65 38.07
C GLN A 411 -6.92 -35.41 38.74
N ASN A 412 -5.75 -34.77 38.88
CA ASN A 412 -4.57 -35.38 39.47
C ASN A 412 -4.48 -35.12 40.99
N LYS A 413 -4.64 -36.17 41.80
CA LYS A 413 -4.54 -36.12 43.27
C LYS A 413 -3.29 -35.42 43.78
N GLN A 414 -2.12 -35.70 43.19
CA GLN A 414 -0.84 -35.14 43.66
C GLN A 414 -0.79 -33.64 43.45
N VAL A 415 -1.25 -33.16 42.28
CA VAL A 415 -1.35 -31.72 41.99
C VAL A 415 -2.32 -31.05 42.94
N ALA A 416 -3.50 -31.63 43.17
CA ALA A 416 -4.50 -31.10 44.09
C ALA A 416 -3.95 -30.96 45.52
N LEU A 417 -3.25 -31.97 46.03
CA LEU A 417 -2.66 -31.94 47.38
C LEU A 417 -1.49 -30.95 47.48
N LEU A 418 -0.70 -30.78 46.42
CA LEU A 418 0.38 -29.79 46.37
C LEU A 418 -0.20 -28.37 46.37
N TYR A 419 -1.21 -28.12 45.56
CA TYR A 419 -1.95 -26.85 45.53
C TYR A 419 -2.60 -26.55 46.88
N LYS A 420 -3.20 -27.56 47.53
CA LYS A 420 -3.73 -27.45 48.90
C LYS A 420 -2.65 -26.96 49.86
N ARG A 421 -1.52 -27.67 49.98
CA ARG A 421 -0.43 -27.31 50.92
C ARG A 421 0.11 -25.91 50.64
N LYS A 422 0.36 -25.60 49.36
CA LYS A 422 0.89 -24.31 48.93
C LYS A 422 -0.01 -23.16 49.37
N TYR A 423 -1.32 -23.26 49.10
CA TYR A 423 -2.23 -22.16 49.38
C TYR A 423 -2.75 -22.14 50.82
N GLU A 424 -2.67 -23.25 51.55
CA GLU A 424 -2.85 -23.23 53.01
C GLU A 424 -1.80 -22.36 53.68
N LYS A 425 -0.54 -22.47 53.23
CA LYS A 425 0.55 -21.61 53.67
C LYS A 425 0.37 -20.16 53.24
N LEU A 426 0.11 -19.92 51.94
CA LEU A 426 -0.06 -18.56 51.40
C LEU A 426 -1.17 -17.78 52.12
N PHE A 427 -2.31 -18.42 52.32
CA PHE A 427 -3.49 -17.78 52.90
C PHE A 427 -3.59 -17.95 54.42
N ASN A 428 -2.65 -18.66 55.05
CA ASN A 428 -2.70 -19.07 56.46
C ASN A 428 -4.07 -19.62 56.88
N LYS A 429 -4.63 -20.51 56.04
CA LYS A 429 -6.01 -21.00 56.20
C LYS A 429 -6.16 -22.41 55.65
N THR A 430 -6.76 -23.30 56.42
CA THR A 430 -7.11 -24.66 55.96
C THR A 430 -8.02 -24.62 54.73
N ILE A 431 -7.66 -25.41 53.72
CA ILE A 431 -8.43 -25.57 52.48
C ILE A 431 -9.14 -26.91 52.52
N SER A 432 -10.44 -26.91 52.22
CA SER A 432 -11.22 -28.15 52.17
C SER A 432 -10.85 -28.93 50.92
N TYR A 433 -10.52 -30.21 51.09
CA TYR A 433 -10.25 -31.17 50.01
C TYR A 433 -11.34 -32.24 50.01
N ARG A 434 -11.86 -32.60 48.83
CA ARG A 434 -12.84 -33.69 48.65
C ARG A 434 -12.62 -34.35 47.31
N PHE A 435 -12.52 -35.68 47.26
CA PHE A 435 -12.60 -36.42 46.01
C PHE A 435 -14.06 -36.67 45.63
N ARG A 436 -14.40 -36.53 44.35
CA ARG A 436 -15.75 -36.77 43.81
C ARG A 436 -15.68 -37.97 42.88
N GLU A 437 -15.88 -39.17 43.44
CA GLU A 437 -15.80 -40.45 42.71
C GLU A 437 -16.64 -40.44 41.43
N ASN A 438 -17.94 -40.10 41.51
CA ASN A 438 -18.85 -40.09 40.36
C ASN A 438 -18.46 -39.14 39.22
N LYS A 439 -17.58 -38.16 39.48
CA LYS A 439 -17.13 -37.18 38.47
C LYS A 439 -15.61 -37.24 38.22
N ASN A 440 -14.91 -38.16 38.89
CA ASN A 440 -13.47 -38.38 38.84
C ASN A 440 -12.61 -37.10 38.92
N TYR A 441 -12.83 -36.27 39.95
CA TYR A 441 -11.96 -35.12 40.24
C TYR A 441 -11.79 -34.84 41.73
N HIS A 442 -10.70 -34.17 42.06
CA HIS A 442 -10.35 -33.64 43.36
C HIS A 442 -10.77 -32.17 43.47
N GLN A 443 -11.61 -31.88 44.45
CA GLN A 443 -12.17 -30.57 44.69
C GLN A 443 -11.40 -29.86 45.82
N LEU A 444 -10.85 -28.68 45.55
CA LEU A 444 -10.27 -27.78 46.56
C LEU A 444 -11.19 -26.59 46.79
N ARG A 445 -11.64 -26.36 48.02
CA ARG A 445 -12.55 -25.24 48.37
C ARG A 445 -11.89 -24.24 49.32
N PHE A 446 -11.76 -23.02 48.84
CA PHE A 446 -11.22 -21.86 49.53
C PHE A 446 -12.37 -21.03 50.08
N THR A 447 -12.89 -21.39 51.26
CA THR A 447 -14.07 -20.74 51.86
C THR A 447 -13.69 -19.40 52.50
N SER A 448 -13.74 -18.32 51.73
CA SER A 448 -13.38 -16.98 52.16
C SER A 448 -14.05 -15.89 51.31
N ARG A 449 -15.02 -15.18 51.91
CA ARG A 449 -15.64 -13.98 51.30
C ARG A 449 -14.60 -12.89 50.96
N PRO A 450 -13.62 -12.55 51.83
CA PRO A 450 -12.58 -11.59 51.47
C PRO A 450 -11.76 -12.00 50.24
N LEU A 451 -11.43 -13.29 50.10
CA LEU A 451 -10.66 -13.78 48.94
C LEU A 451 -11.48 -13.68 47.65
N VAL A 452 -12.75 -14.09 47.67
CA VAL A 452 -13.66 -13.95 46.52
C VAL A 452 -13.75 -12.49 46.10
N ARG A 453 -13.90 -11.57 47.06
CA ARG A 453 -13.96 -10.13 46.77
C ARG A 453 -12.65 -9.60 46.22
N LEU A 454 -11.51 -10.01 46.77
CA LEU A 454 -10.20 -9.62 46.24
C LEU A 454 -10.06 -10.06 44.78
N ILE A 455 -10.35 -11.33 44.45
CA ILE A 455 -10.27 -11.81 43.07
C ILE A 455 -11.19 -11.01 42.14
N ARG A 456 -12.47 -10.83 42.51
CA ARG A 456 -13.45 -10.15 41.65
C ARG A 456 -13.17 -8.66 41.42
N ASN A 457 -12.56 -7.97 42.38
CA ASN A 457 -12.36 -6.53 42.32
C ASN A 457 -10.94 -6.14 41.88
N GLU A 458 -9.93 -6.94 42.21
CA GLU A 458 -8.54 -6.70 41.76
C GLU A 458 -8.28 -7.26 40.36
N PHE A 459 -9.10 -8.21 39.89
CA PHE A 459 -9.01 -8.84 38.56
C PHE A 459 -10.41 -8.95 37.91
N PRO A 460 -11.09 -7.82 37.63
CA PRO A 460 -12.44 -7.81 37.05
C PRO A 460 -12.55 -8.46 35.66
N GLU A 461 -11.42 -8.68 34.98
CA GLU A 461 -11.30 -9.36 33.69
C GLU A 461 -11.56 -10.89 33.80
N LEU A 462 -11.45 -11.46 35.01
CA LEU A 462 -11.70 -12.87 35.27
C LEU A 462 -13.20 -13.14 35.41
N ARG A 463 -13.88 -13.19 34.26
CA ARG A 463 -15.32 -13.45 34.14
C ARG A 463 -15.61 -14.95 34.01
N LYS A 464 -16.86 -15.34 34.30
CA LYS A 464 -17.36 -16.72 34.09
C LYS A 464 -17.84 -16.99 32.66
N THR A 465 -17.88 -15.96 31.81
CA THR A 465 -18.36 -16.04 30.42
C THR A 465 -17.18 -16.27 29.47
N LEU A 466 -17.49 -16.42 28.18
CA LEU A 466 -16.50 -16.48 27.09
C LEU A 466 -15.72 -15.16 26.91
N ASP A 467 -16.06 -14.11 27.67
CA ASP A 467 -15.46 -12.77 27.61
C ASP A 467 -14.37 -12.54 28.66
N SER A 468 -13.86 -13.61 29.28
CA SER A 468 -12.71 -13.50 30.19
C SER A 468 -11.46 -13.02 29.43
N GLU A 469 -10.62 -12.27 30.10
CA GLU A 469 -9.33 -11.81 29.56
C GLU A 469 -8.23 -12.03 30.59
N ILE A 470 -6.98 -12.09 30.14
CA ILE A 470 -5.82 -12.11 31.04
C ILE A 470 -5.75 -10.75 31.74
N PRO A 471 -5.74 -10.69 33.09
CA PRO A 471 -5.88 -9.41 33.79
C PRO A 471 -4.74 -8.43 33.54
N GLU A 472 -5.05 -7.13 33.49
CA GLU A 472 -4.07 -6.08 33.21
C GLU A 472 -2.89 -6.11 34.20
N LYS A 473 -3.17 -6.36 35.49
CA LYS A 473 -2.12 -6.51 36.51
C LYS A 473 -1.13 -7.64 36.18
N ILE A 474 -1.60 -8.74 35.60
CA ILE A 474 -0.73 -9.85 35.18
C ILE A 474 0.09 -9.44 33.95
N LEU A 475 -0.55 -8.81 32.97
CA LEU A 475 0.11 -8.34 31.73
C LEU A 475 1.25 -7.35 32.03
N LYS A 476 1.05 -6.44 32.98
CA LYS A 476 2.03 -5.43 33.42
C LYS A 476 3.08 -5.95 34.39
N SER A 477 2.98 -7.20 34.87
CA SER A 477 3.91 -7.74 35.85
C SER A 477 5.25 -8.16 35.24
N PRO A 478 6.34 -8.21 36.03
CA PRO A 478 7.61 -8.81 35.63
C PRO A 478 7.48 -10.26 35.19
N ASN A 479 8.41 -10.71 34.35
CA ASN A 479 8.38 -12.05 33.73
C ASN A 479 8.27 -13.21 34.74
N LYS A 480 8.82 -13.10 35.96
CA LYS A 480 8.71 -14.15 37.00
C LYS A 480 7.26 -14.36 37.47
N ILE A 481 6.52 -13.27 37.66
CA ILE A 481 5.11 -13.29 38.07
C ILE A 481 4.25 -13.81 36.92
N LEU A 482 4.47 -13.30 35.71
CA LEU A 482 3.78 -13.77 34.51
C LEU A 482 4.02 -15.26 34.28
N ALA A 483 5.26 -15.75 34.39
CA ALA A 483 5.58 -17.16 34.24
C ALA A 483 4.83 -18.03 35.25
N SER A 484 4.70 -17.56 36.50
CA SER A 484 3.96 -18.28 37.54
C SER A 484 2.46 -18.30 37.26
N PHE A 485 1.89 -17.21 36.76
CA PHE A 485 0.51 -17.18 36.25
C PHE A 485 0.31 -18.19 35.11
N LEU A 486 1.19 -18.16 34.10
CA LEU A 486 1.14 -19.10 32.97
C LEU A 486 1.25 -20.55 33.46
N LYS A 487 2.14 -20.84 34.41
CA LYS A 487 2.26 -22.17 35.03
C LYS A 487 0.93 -22.63 35.63
N GLY A 488 0.24 -21.76 36.35
CA GLY A 488 -1.07 -22.07 36.95
C GLY A 488 -2.12 -22.37 35.88
N PHE A 489 -2.13 -21.59 34.79
CA PHE A 489 -3.09 -21.79 33.71
C PHE A 489 -2.81 -23.08 32.90
N PHE A 490 -1.53 -23.38 32.62
CA PHE A 490 -1.10 -24.63 32.00
C PHE A 490 -1.25 -25.85 32.92
N ASP A 491 -1.19 -25.68 34.24
CA ASP A 491 -1.47 -26.77 35.17
C ASP A 491 -2.94 -27.22 35.05
N ALA A 492 -3.87 -26.26 34.99
CA ALA A 492 -5.30 -26.49 34.79
C ALA A 492 -5.61 -27.04 33.38
N GLU A 493 -5.36 -26.25 32.34
CA GLU A 493 -5.86 -26.52 30.97
C GLU A 493 -4.82 -27.13 30.02
N GLY A 494 -3.55 -27.15 30.43
CA GLY A 494 -2.43 -27.54 29.57
C GLY A 494 -2.23 -29.05 29.48
N TYR A 495 -1.79 -29.53 28.33
CA TYR A 495 -1.45 -30.93 28.07
C TYR A 495 -0.05 -31.06 27.47
N VAL A 496 0.51 -32.26 27.58
CA VAL A 496 1.76 -32.66 26.92
C VAL A 496 1.48 -33.85 26.02
N ASN A 497 1.63 -33.67 24.71
CA ASN A 497 1.51 -34.72 23.71
C ASN A 497 2.91 -35.08 23.20
N LEU A 498 3.31 -36.35 23.37
CA LEU A 498 4.67 -36.83 23.06
C LEU A 498 5.03 -36.75 21.57
N SER A 499 4.06 -36.82 20.65
CA SER A 499 4.31 -36.69 19.21
C SER A 499 4.26 -35.24 18.74
N ARG A 500 3.33 -34.45 19.30
CA ARG A 500 3.08 -33.07 18.86
C ARG A 500 3.90 -32.04 19.63
N GLY A 501 3.59 -31.81 20.89
CA GLY A 501 4.09 -30.66 21.65
C GLY A 501 3.38 -30.47 23.00
N VAL A 502 3.66 -29.33 23.63
CA VAL A 502 2.87 -28.81 24.76
C VAL A 502 1.77 -27.94 24.19
N GLY A 503 0.54 -28.07 24.69
CA GLY A 503 -0.55 -27.22 24.26
C GLY A 503 -1.53 -26.89 25.38
N LEU A 504 -2.43 -25.97 25.08
CA LEU A 504 -3.52 -25.54 25.96
C LEU A 504 -4.69 -25.17 25.06
N GLY A 505 -5.91 -25.59 25.40
CA GLY A 505 -7.08 -25.27 24.61
C GLY A 505 -8.28 -24.90 25.46
N VAL A 506 -8.98 -23.83 25.08
CA VAL A 506 -10.18 -23.31 25.77
C VAL A 506 -11.17 -22.76 24.75
N ASN A 507 -12.40 -22.47 25.16
CA ASN A 507 -13.46 -21.95 24.28
C ASN A 507 -13.43 -20.42 24.13
N ASN A 508 -12.30 -19.78 24.48
CA ASN A 508 -12.12 -18.32 24.43
C ASN A 508 -10.95 -17.96 23.50
N LYS A 509 -11.28 -17.43 22.32
CA LYS A 509 -10.30 -17.03 21.29
C LYS A 509 -9.34 -15.96 21.80
N LYS A 510 -9.85 -14.97 22.51
CA LYS A 510 -9.07 -13.80 22.97
C LYS A 510 -7.99 -14.19 23.96
N VAL A 511 -8.31 -15.05 24.94
CA VAL A 511 -7.33 -15.56 25.91
C VAL A 511 -6.21 -16.34 25.22
N ILE A 512 -6.52 -17.16 24.21
CA ILE A 512 -5.49 -17.90 23.45
C ILE A 512 -4.63 -16.94 22.61
N GLN A 513 -5.21 -15.91 21.99
CA GLN A 513 -4.43 -14.89 21.26
C GLN A 513 -3.55 -14.06 22.20
N GLN A 514 -4.05 -13.67 23.38
CA GLN A 514 -3.25 -13.02 24.42
C GLN A 514 -2.12 -13.94 24.90
N LEU A 515 -2.40 -15.23 25.10
CA LEU A 515 -1.41 -16.23 25.47
C LEU A 515 -0.30 -16.37 24.41
N GLN A 516 -0.66 -16.35 23.12
CA GLN A 516 0.32 -16.38 22.02
C GLN A 516 1.34 -15.24 22.14
N LEU A 517 0.85 -14.01 22.40
CA LEU A 517 1.69 -12.82 22.58
C LEU A 517 2.52 -12.87 23.87
N LEU A 518 1.94 -13.33 24.98
CA LEU A 518 2.65 -13.43 26.25
C LEU A 518 3.80 -14.44 26.22
N LEU A 519 3.64 -15.53 25.48
CA LEU A 519 4.71 -16.51 25.27
C LEU A 519 5.92 -15.90 24.54
N LEU A 520 5.71 -14.90 23.66
CA LEU A 520 6.80 -14.17 23.01
C LEU A 520 7.67 -13.38 24.00
N ARG A 521 7.18 -13.00 25.19
CA ARG A 521 8.02 -12.38 26.23
C ARG A 521 9.15 -13.29 26.73
N PHE A 522 8.93 -14.60 26.63
CA PHE A 522 9.90 -15.64 26.97
C PHE A 522 10.64 -16.19 25.75
N SER A 523 10.42 -15.59 24.58
CA SER A 523 10.83 -16.15 23.29
C SER A 523 10.30 -17.59 23.10
N ILE A 524 9.09 -17.89 23.56
CA ILE A 524 8.45 -19.18 23.31
C ILE A 524 7.53 -18.98 22.11
N ILE A 525 7.89 -19.57 20.96
CA ILE A 525 7.08 -19.45 19.75
C ILE A 525 6.00 -20.53 19.75
N SER A 526 4.76 -20.12 19.52
CA SER A 526 3.59 -20.98 19.63
C SER A 526 2.59 -20.73 18.49
N SER A 527 1.84 -21.75 18.12
CA SER A 527 0.89 -21.71 16.99
C SER A 527 -0.55 -21.72 17.49
N PHE A 528 -1.35 -20.79 16.97
CA PHE A 528 -2.79 -20.65 17.24
C PHE A 528 -3.61 -21.50 16.28
N HIS A 529 -4.51 -22.31 16.82
CA HIS A 529 -5.43 -23.16 16.06
C HIS A 529 -6.88 -22.97 16.51
N GLU A 530 -7.79 -23.14 15.56
CA GLU A 530 -9.24 -23.14 15.76
C GLU A 530 -9.76 -24.48 15.27
N TYR A 531 -10.48 -25.20 16.13
CA TYR A 531 -11.09 -26.49 15.82
C TYR A 531 -12.61 -26.37 15.93
N ASP A 532 -13.27 -26.83 14.88
CA ASP A 532 -14.71 -27.06 14.90
C ASP A 532 -15.03 -28.19 15.88
N ASN A 533 -15.90 -27.92 16.83
CA ASN A 533 -16.24 -28.83 17.90
C ASN A 533 -17.67 -29.38 17.76
N ARG A 534 -18.33 -29.21 16.60
CA ARG A 534 -19.70 -29.71 16.36
C ARG A 534 -19.87 -31.22 16.58
N ALA A 535 -18.79 -32.01 16.52
CA ALA A 535 -18.82 -33.44 16.82
C ALA A 535 -18.86 -33.76 18.34
N ASN A 536 -18.72 -32.77 19.22
CA ASN A 536 -18.71 -32.96 20.66
C ASN A 536 -20.14 -32.95 21.23
N LYS A 537 -20.48 -34.01 21.97
CA LYS A 537 -21.81 -34.19 22.57
C LYS A 537 -22.18 -33.13 23.63
N TYR A 538 -21.20 -32.37 24.14
CA TYR A 538 -21.38 -31.46 25.27
C TYR A 538 -21.35 -29.96 24.91
N SER A 539 -20.83 -29.60 23.73
CA SER A 539 -20.77 -28.20 23.28
C SER A 539 -20.42 -28.15 21.79
N ASP A 540 -21.16 -27.35 21.04
CA ASP A 540 -20.91 -27.02 19.62
C ASP A 540 -19.93 -25.84 19.44
N ASN A 541 -19.70 -25.04 20.49
CA ASN A 541 -18.76 -23.92 20.43
C ASN A 541 -17.35 -24.34 19.98
N PRO A 542 -16.70 -23.55 19.10
CA PRO A 542 -15.34 -23.84 18.61
C PRO A 542 -14.33 -23.86 19.76
N ARG A 543 -13.34 -24.76 19.65
CA ARG A 543 -12.22 -24.84 20.60
C ARG A 543 -10.99 -24.16 20.01
N PHE A 544 -10.40 -23.26 20.77
CA PHE A 544 -9.18 -22.56 20.38
C PHE A 544 -8.00 -23.14 21.13
N THR A 545 -6.89 -23.43 20.45
CA THR A 545 -5.69 -23.98 21.09
C THR A 545 -4.45 -23.18 20.76
N ILE A 546 -3.50 -23.22 21.69
CA ILE A 546 -2.11 -22.87 21.43
C ILE A 546 -1.27 -24.13 21.52
N ASP A 547 -0.32 -24.30 20.58
CA ASP A 547 0.64 -25.39 20.60
C ASP A 547 2.08 -24.87 20.52
N ILE A 548 2.94 -25.39 21.41
CA ILE A 548 4.39 -25.18 21.44
C ILE A 548 5.03 -26.48 20.97
N THR A 549 5.65 -26.45 19.79
CA THR A 549 6.15 -27.68 19.12
C THR A 549 7.67 -27.66 18.89
N GLU A 550 8.27 -26.48 18.74
CA GLU A 550 9.70 -26.32 18.50
C GLU A 550 10.52 -26.67 19.74
N LYS A 551 11.59 -27.48 19.58
CA LYS A 551 12.47 -27.92 20.66
C LYS A 551 13.02 -26.78 21.54
N ARG A 552 13.49 -25.68 20.93
CA ARG A 552 14.00 -24.51 21.67
C ARG A 552 12.91 -23.84 22.51
N SER A 553 11.71 -23.68 21.93
CA SER A 553 10.56 -23.11 22.64
C SER A 553 10.06 -24.04 23.77
N LEU A 554 10.12 -25.37 23.58
CA LEU A 554 9.83 -26.36 24.61
C LEU A 554 10.84 -26.32 25.76
N ASN A 555 12.14 -26.18 25.47
CA ASN A 555 13.18 -26.00 26.48
C ASN A 555 12.94 -24.73 27.31
N LEU A 556 12.66 -23.60 26.64
CA LEU A 556 12.35 -22.34 27.30
C LEU A 556 11.09 -22.44 28.15
N PHE A 557 10.05 -23.12 27.66
CA PHE A 557 8.85 -23.41 28.44
C PHE A 557 9.19 -24.23 29.70
N ASN A 558 9.94 -25.32 29.57
CA ASN A 558 10.32 -26.19 30.69
C ASN A 558 11.12 -25.43 31.76
N GLN A 559 12.07 -24.59 31.33
CA GLN A 559 12.95 -23.84 32.22
C GLN A 559 12.25 -22.67 32.92
N LEU A 560 11.42 -21.91 32.19
CA LEU A 560 10.90 -20.63 32.67
C LEU A 560 9.48 -20.73 33.24
N ILE A 561 8.64 -21.64 32.74
CA ILE A 561 7.22 -21.78 33.12
C ILE A 561 7.00 -23.15 33.78
N GLY A 562 7.20 -24.22 33.01
CA GLY A 562 7.09 -25.61 33.43
C GLY A 562 5.67 -26.01 33.88
N PHE A 563 5.59 -27.14 34.55
CA PHE A 563 4.37 -27.65 35.17
C PHE A 563 4.60 -27.93 36.66
N THR A 564 3.52 -28.00 37.42
CA THR A 564 3.50 -28.50 38.80
C THR A 564 3.32 -30.02 38.82
N SER A 565 2.62 -30.58 37.84
CA SER A 565 2.46 -32.04 37.69
C SER A 565 3.78 -32.71 37.33
N LEU A 566 4.29 -33.59 38.20
CA LEU A 566 5.48 -34.40 37.96
C LEU A 566 5.34 -35.28 36.71
N GLU A 567 4.13 -35.78 36.44
CA GLU A 567 3.84 -36.57 35.25
C GLU A 567 3.98 -35.74 33.96
N LYS A 568 3.38 -34.53 33.93
CA LYS A 568 3.52 -33.61 32.80
C LYS A 568 4.99 -33.20 32.60
N VAL A 569 5.74 -32.97 33.68
CA VAL A 569 7.19 -32.67 33.62
C VAL A 569 7.97 -33.83 33.01
N LYS A 570 7.74 -35.07 33.44
CA LYS A 570 8.39 -36.26 32.84
C LYS A 570 8.07 -36.37 31.36
N LYS A 571 6.78 -36.27 30.99
CA LYS A 571 6.33 -36.29 29.58
C LYS A 571 7.00 -35.18 28.75
N LEU A 572 7.14 -33.98 29.31
CA LEU A 572 7.78 -32.84 28.64
C LEU A 572 9.28 -33.11 28.40
N ASN A 573 9.98 -33.65 29.39
CA ASN A 573 11.40 -34.00 29.23
C ASN A 573 11.59 -35.08 28.16
N THR A 574 10.74 -36.11 28.13
CA THR A 574 10.74 -37.15 27.09
C THR A 574 10.40 -36.57 25.70
N LEU A 575 9.43 -35.68 25.61
CA LEU A 575 9.10 -34.98 24.38
C LEU A 575 10.32 -34.20 23.86
N ILE A 576 11.01 -33.45 24.73
CA ILE A 576 12.19 -32.65 24.37
C ILE A 576 13.33 -33.54 23.89
N SER A 577 13.60 -34.67 24.55
CA SER A 577 14.65 -35.62 24.13
C SER A 577 14.38 -36.16 22.73
N ASN A 578 13.12 -36.46 22.42
CA ASN A 578 12.70 -37.08 21.16
C ASN A 578 12.62 -36.08 19.98
N LYS A 579 12.56 -34.77 20.23
CA LYS A 579 12.49 -33.76 19.16
C LYS A 579 13.84 -33.54 18.48
N SER A 580 13.83 -33.40 17.17
CA SER A 580 15.00 -32.97 16.39
C SER A 580 15.39 -31.53 16.72
N GLY A 581 16.66 -31.18 16.48
CA GLY A 581 17.14 -29.80 16.59
C GLY A 581 16.84 -28.95 15.35
N THR A 582 16.35 -29.56 14.27
CA THR A 582 15.94 -28.87 13.05
C THR A 582 14.60 -28.17 13.27
N THR A 583 14.48 -26.92 12.84
CA THR A 583 13.27 -26.09 13.02
C THR A 583 12.96 -25.37 11.72
N TYR A 584 11.66 -25.17 11.47
CA TYR A 584 11.13 -24.30 10.39
C TYR A 584 10.65 -22.95 10.93
N VAL A 585 10.74 -22.74 12.24
CA VAL A 585 10.23 -21.56 12.93
C VAL A 585 11.31 -20.49 13.03
N ARG A 586 12.44 -20.79 13.66
CA ARG A 586 13.55 -19.83 13.82
C ARG A 586 14.52 -19.87 12.64
N GLN A 587 14.08 -19.38 11.50
CA GLN A 587 14.92 -19.24 10.31
C GLN A 587 15.79 -17.98 10.38
N ILE A 588 16.96 -18.03 9.74
CA ILE A 588 17.78 -16.86 9.45
C ILE A 588 17.02 -15.96 8.47
N LEU A 589 16.93 -14.67 8.82
CA LEU A 589 16.25 -13.66 8.03
C LEU A 589 17.08 -13.24 6.80
N THR A 590 18.40 -13.20 6.93
CA THR A 590 19.30 -12.81 5.85
C THR A 590 19.38 -13.91 4.79
N PRO A 591 19.27 -13.57 3.49
CA PRO A 591 19.46 -14.52 2.38
C PRO A 591 20.82 -15.21 2.46
N GLY A 592 20.84 -16.50 2.12
CA GLY A 592 22.07 -17.28 2.15
C GLY A 592 23.05 -16.89 1.06
N SER A 593 22.60 -16.38 -0.09
CA SER A 593 23.48 -15.82 -1.13
C SER A 593 24.33 -14.65 -0.61
N LYS A 594 23.73 -13.77 0.19
CA LYS A 594 24.45 -12.66 0.84
C LYS A 594 25.47 -13.15 1.86
N ILE A 595 25.10 -14.17 2.64
CA ILE A 595 26.01 -14.78 3.62
C ILE A 595 27.17 -15.50 2.91
N ARG A 596 26.89 -16.22 1.82
CA ARG A 596 27.89 -16.84 0.95
C ARG A 596 28.90 -15.80 0.46
N SER A 597 28.43 -14.66 -0.04
CA SER A 597 29.30 -13.57 -0.52
C SER A 597 30.23 -13.03 0.59
N LEU A 598 29.73 -12.88 1.82
CA LEU A 598 30.57 -12.46 2.97
C LEU A 598 31.66 -13.49 3.28
N ILE A 599 31.32 -14.78 3.25
CA ILE A 599 32.24 -15.89 3.50
C ILE A 599 33.32 -15.96 2.41
N GLU A 600 32.91 -15.89 1.14
CA GLU A 600 33.83 -15.91 -0.02
C GLU A 600 34.77 -14.70 -0.02
N LYS A 601 34.26 -13.49 0.28
CA LYS A 601 35.08 -12.27 0.38
C LYS A 601 36.14 -12.35 1.49
N ALA A 602 35.86 -13.09 2.55
CA ALA A 602 36.82 -13.34 3.62
C ALA A 602 37.81 -14.48 3.31
N GLY A 603 37.78 -15.04 2.09
CA GLY A 603 38.72 -16.06 1.63
C GLY A 603 38.43 -17.49 2.10
N TYR A 604 37.22 -17.77 2.63
CA TYR A 604 36.87 -19.12 3.08
C TYR A 604 36.41 -20.01 1.92
N ASN A 605 36.89 -21.25 1.89
CA ASN A 605 36.38 -22.29 1.00
C ASN A 605 34.99 -22.77 1.46
N LEU A 606 34.01 -22.77 0.55
CA LEU A 606 32.64 -23.20 0.83
C LEU A 606 32.51 -24.66 1.29
N GLN A 607 33.46 -25.53 0.95
CA GLN A 607 33.48 -26.93 1.38
C GLN A 607 33.59 -27.09 2.90
N LEU A 608 34.10 -26.07 3.61
CA LEU A 608 34.19 -26.04 5.08
C LEU A 608 32.81 -25.96 5.76
N PHE A 609 31.74 -25.66 5.02
CA PHE A 609 30.41 -25.40 5.58
C PHE A 609 29.43 -26.51 5.18
N PRO A 610 29.31 -27.60 5.96
CA PRO A 610 28.45 -28.71 5.63
C PRO A 610 26.96 -28.34 5.69
N LYS A 611 26.15 -28.90 4.78
CA LYS A 611 24.69 -28.73 4.71
C LYS A 611 24.23 -27.28 4.45
N THR A 612 25.04 -26.50 3.75
CA THR A 612 24.75 -25.07 3.46
C THR A 612 24.42 -24.78 2.00
N ASN A 613 24.63 -25.72 1.06
CA ASN A 613 24.54 -25.44 -0.39
C ASN A 613 23.18 -24.85 -0.81
N ASN A 614 22.06 -25.50 -0.48
CA ASN A 614 20.72 -25.00 -0.81
C ASN A 614 20.39 -23.69 -0.09
N PHE A 615 21.00 -23.43 1.06
CA PHE A 615 20.85 -22.16 1.75
C PHE A 615 21.60 -21.05 1.02
N PHE A 616 22.86 -21.29 0.63
CA PHE A 616 23.67 -20.34 -0.14
C PHE A 616 23.12 -20.03 -1.54
N ARG A 617 22.25 -20.88 -2.07
CA ARG A 617 21.49 -20.65 -3.32
C ARG A 617 20.10 -20.05 -3.11
N ASP A 618 19.75 -19.70 -1.87
CA ASP A 618 18.43 -19.20 -1.47
C ASP A 618 17.24 -20.16 -1.76
N GLU A 619 17.52 -21.43 -2.07
CA GLU A 619 16.50 -22.46 -2.33
C GLU A 619 15.79 -22.89 -1.04
N ARG A 620 16.49 -22.82 0.12
CA ARG A 620 15.93 -23.15 1.44
C ARG A 620 16.45 -22.20 2.51
N ASN A 621 15.60 -21.76 3.42
CA ASN A 621 16.06 -21.07 4.62
C ASN A 621 16.80 -22.04 5.56
N MET A 622 17.70 -21.47 6.36
CA MET A 622 18.43 -22.19 7.40
C MET A 622 17.94 -21.81 8.78
N GLY A 623 17.71 -22.80 9.64
CA GLY A 623 17.38 -22.57 11.05
C GLY A 623 18.58 -22.01 11.82
N LYS A 624 18.34 -21.12 12.79
CA LYS A 624 19.39 -20.48 13.60
C LYS A 624 20.36 -21.48 14.24
N GLU A 625 19.87 -22.58 14.81
CA GLU A 625 20.74 -23.60 15.43
C GLU A 625 21.64 -24.32 14.42
N ILE A 626 21.15 -24.54 13.20
CA ILE A 626 21.95 -25.12 12.12
C ILE A 626 22.98 -24.09 11.66
N PHE A 627 22.59 -22.82 11.49
CA PHE A 627 23.49 -21.74 11.15
C PHE A 627 24.66 -21.62 12.16
N LYS A 628 24.37 -21.73 13.46
CA LYS A 628 25.39 -21.71 14.50
C LYS A 628 26.39 -22.87 14.36
N LYS A 629 25.90 -24.09 14.06
CA LYS A 629 26.72 -25.31 13.98
C LYS A 629 27.42 -25.53 12.64
N SER A 630 26.83 -25.09 11.54
CA SER A 630 27.33 -25.30 10.18
C SER A 630 28.15 -24.12 9.69
N ILE A 631 27.86 -22.90 10.18
CA ILE A 631 28.52 -21.66 9.73
C ILE A 631 29.36 -21.07 10.86
N LEU A 632 28.76 -20.57 11.94
CA LEU A 632 29.50 -19.79 12.95
C LEU A 632 30.66 -20.57 13.60
N SER A 633 30.48 -21.85 13.92
CA SER A 633 31.53 -22.67 14.55
C SER A 633 32.74 -22.93 13.66
N ASN A 634 32.63 -22.71 12.34
CA ASN A 634 33.69 -22.94 11.38
C ASN A 634 34.45 -21.66 10.99
N ILE A 635 34.03 -20.49 11.51
CA ILE A 635 34.67 -19.19 11.24
C ILE A 635 35.72 -18.90 12.32
N LYS A 636 36.97 -18.71 11.91
CA LYS A 636 38.09 -18.31 12.78
C LYS A 636 38.36 -16.80 12.76
N ASP A 637 37.98 -16.13 11.68
CA ASP A 637 38.16 -14.70 11.50
C ASP A 637 37.24 -13.93 12.44
N LYS A 638 37.81 -13.08 13.31
CA LYS A 638 37.06 -12.37 14.35
C LYS A 638 36.09 -11.34 13.79
N ASN A 639 36.40 -10.71 12.66
CA ASN A 639 35.56 -9.66 12.08
C ASN A 639 34.34 -10.26 11.40
N LEU A 640 34.56 -11.28 10.55
CA LEU A 640 33.49 -12.04 9.91
C LEU A 640 32.62 -12.74 10.96
N TYR A 641 33.23 -13.33 12.00
CA TYR A 641 32.46 -13.95 13.08
C TYR A 641 31.51 -12.94 13.72
N LYS A 642 31.97 -11.74 14.08
CA LYS A 642 31.13 -10.68 14.65
C LYS A 642 30.01 -10.26 13.70
N GLU A 643 30.27 -10.17 12.40
CA GLU A 643 29.26 -9.81 11.41
C GLU A 643 28.18 -10.89 11.27
N LEU A 644 28.57 -12.16 11.16
CA LEU A 644 27.64 -13.29 11.08
C LEU A 644 26.90 -13.53 12.41
N GLU A 645 27.55 -13.25 13.54
CA GLU A 645 26.94 -13.29 14.86
C GLU A 645 25.85 -12.21 15.00
N ARG A 646 26.08 -11.00 14.48
CA ARG A 646 25.03 -9.96 14.39
C ARG A 646 23.84 -10.45 13.58
N ILE A 647 24.07 -11.14 12.45
CA ILE A 647 23.00 -11.73 11.62
C ILE A 647 22.23 -12.81 12.40
N TYR A 648 22.94 -13.69 13.09
CA TYR A 648 22.33 -14.74 13.92
C TYR A 648 21.47 -14.14 15.05
N ASN A 649 21.91 -13.05 15.66
CA ASN A 649 21.26 -12.39 16.79
C ASN A 649 20.14 -11.41 16.40
N ILE A 650 19.83 -11.24 15.11
CA ILE A 650 18.68 -10.42 14.69
C ILE A 650 17.40 -10.94 15.39
N PRO A 651 16.68 -10.11 16.17
CA PRO A 651 15.53 -10.54 16.97
C PRO A 651 14.24 -10.63 16.16
N LEU A 652 14.34 -10.92 14.86
CA LEU A 652 13.24 -10.97 13.91
C LEU A 652 13.27 -12.30 13.16
N LEU A 653 12.10 -12.89 12.95
CA LEU A 653 11.94 -14.17 12.26
C LEU A 653 11.05 -13.98 11.02
N PRO A 654 11.45 -14.56 9.87
CA PRO A 654 10.57 -14.64 8.71
C PRO A 654 9.53 -15.75 8.91
N VAL A 655 8.26 -15.46 8.65
CA VAL A 655 7.14 -16.38 8.81
C VAL A 655 6.38 -16.49 7.50
N GLN A 656 6.33 -17.69 6.94
CA GLN A 656 5.62 -17.92 5.68
C GLN A 656 4.10 -17.81 5.83
N ILE A 657 3.45 -17.20 4.85
CA ILE A 657 1.99 -17.18 4.73
C ILE A 657 1.50 -18.60 4.37
N LYS A 658 0.49 -19.09 5.10
CA LYS A 658 -0.17 -20.36 4.80
C LYS A 658 -1.32 -20.18 3.81
N LYS A 659 -2.13 -19.14 4.00
CA LYS A 659 -3.26 -18.79 3.16
C LYS A 659 -3.70 -17.36 3.39
N ILE A 660 -4.40 -16.80 2.41
CA ILE A 660 -5.04 -15.49 2.47
C ILE A 660 -6.52 -15.70 2.15
N GLU A 661 -7.40 -15.36 3.09
CA GLU A 661 -8.85 -15.45 2.90
C GLU A 661 -9.40 -14.04 2.70
N VAL A 662 -10.10 -13.83 1.59
CA VAL A 662 -10.77 -12.56 1.29
C VAL A 662 -12.27 -12.73 1.57
N LYS A 663 -12.83 -11.82 2.35
CA LYS A 663 -14.26 -11.75 2.63
C LYS A 663 -14.82 -10.41 2.15
N GLU A 664 -15.90 -10.46 1.37
CA GLU A 664 -16.63 -9.28 0.90
C GLU A 664 -17.74 -8.95 1.89
N GLU A 665 -17.36 -8.38 3.03
CA GLU A 665 -18.29 -7.96 4.08
C GLU A 665 -17.87 -6.58 4.62
N GLN A 666 -18.84 -5.68 4.77
CA GLN A 666 -18.58 -4.35 5.31
C GLN A 666 -18.11 -4.49 6.76
N THR A 667 -16.85 -4.19 7.00
CA THR A 667 -16.18 -4.39 8.29
C THR A 667 -15.69 -3.07 8.84
N GLN A 668 -15.99 -2.81 10.11
CA GLN A 668 -15.39 -1.70 10.85
C GLN A 668 -13.93 -2.03 11.17
N MET A 669 -13.02 -1.15 10.79
CA MET A 669 -11.58 -1.31 10.97
C MET A 669 -10.98 -0.06 11.61
N ILE A 670 -9.82 -0.22 12.23
CA ILE A 670 -9.08 0.86 12.90
C ILE A 670 -7.75 1.06 12.17
N ASP A 671 -7.43 2.31 11.90
CA ASP A 671 -6.11 2.75 11.49
C ASP A 671 -5.46 3.51 12.65
N ILE A 672 -4.18 3.24 12.90
CA ILE A 672 -3.40 3.97 13.91
C ILE A 672 -2.11 4.49 13.28
N SER A 673 -1.75 5.72 13.62
CA SER A 673 -0.44 6.28 13.28
C SER A 673 0.49 6.22 14.48
N VAL A 674 1.73 5.83 14.23
CA VAL A 674 2.76 5.62 15.25
C VAL A 674 4.06 6.26 14.76
N LYS A 675 4.80 6.95 15.65
CA LYS A 675 5.99 7.74 15.28
C LYS A 675 7.05 6.95 14.47
N ASN A 676 7.27 5.67 14.80
CA ASN A 676 8.25 4.79 14.14
C ASN A 676 7.70 4.09 12.89
N GLN A 677 6.49 4.42 12.48
CA GLN A 677 5.83 3.94 11.27
C GLN A 677 5.51 2.43 11.21
N ASN A 678 5.64 1.73 12.34
CA ASN A 678 5.24 0.34 12.45
C ASN A 678 4.94 -0.02 13.90
N PHE A 679 4.21 -1.11 14.11
CA PHE A 679 3.90 -1.65 15.44
C PHE A 679 3.68 -3.16 15.38
N ILE A 680 3.61 -3.79 16.56
CA ILE A 680 3.31 -5.22 16.68
C ILE A 680 1.80 -5.42 16.86
N ALA A 681 1.16 -6.12 15.92
CA ALA A 681 -0.26 -6.49 15.94
C ALA A 681 -0.43 -7.99 15.71
N ASN A 682 -1.16 -8.67 16.61
CA ASN A 682 -1.33 -10.13 16.61
C ASN A 682 0.00 -10.91 16.51
N GLY A 683 1.10 -10.29 16.92
CA GLY A 683 2.45 -10.84 16.94
C GLY A 683 3.20 -10.70 15.61
N LEU A 684 2.61 -10.08 14.59
CA LEU A 684 3.27 -9.69 13.35
C LEU A 684 3.64 -8.20 13.41
N ILE A 685 4.62 -7.82 12.59
CA ILE A 685 5.05 -6.43 12.46
C ILE A 685 4.33 -5.85 11.25
N VAL A 686 3.57 -4.79 11.51
CA VAL A 686 2.67 -4.15 10.55
C VAL A 686 3.03 -2.68 10.40
N HIS A 687 2.83 -2.16 9.19
CA HIS A 687 3.12 -0.74 8.89
C HIS A 687 1.96 0.15 9.38
N ASN A 688 2.23 1.43 9.66
CA ASN A 688 1.19 2.44 9.95
C ASN A 688 0.70 3.13 8.66
N SER A 689 -0.50 3.72 8.64
CA SER A 689 -0.82 4.62 7.53
C SER A 689 -0.23 6.03 7.75
N ALA A 690 0.24 6.63 6.65
CA ALA A 690 0.70 8.02 6.49
C ALA A 690 2.12 8.39 6.99
N ALA A 691 3.13 8.30 6.10
CA ALA A 691 4.19 9.32 5.88
C ALA A 691 5.27 8.86 4.89
N ARG A 692 5.67 7.57 4.93
CA ARG A 692 6.79 7.07 4.09
C ARG A 692 6.48 6.95 2.61
N PHE A 693 5.23 6.64 2.28
CA PHE A 693 4.78 6.55 0.89
C PHE A 693 4.84 7.89 0.15
N SER A 694 4.90 9.05 0.83
CA SER A 694 5.18 10.29 0.11
C SER A 694 6.60 10.27 -0.45
N ARG A 695 7.60 9.93 0.36
CA ARG A 695 9.02 9.93 -0.05
C ARG A 695 9.40 8.79 -0.98
N LEU A 696 8.91 7.57 -0.75
CA LEU A 696 9.17 6.45 -1.66
C LEU A 696 8.45 6.63 -3.00
N ARG A 697 7.25 7.23 -3.01
CA ARG A 697 6.61 7.63 -4.27
C ARG A 697 7.33 8.78 -4.95
N GLU A 698 7.85 9.74 -4.18
CA GLU A 698 8.62 10.85 -4.75
C GLU A 698 9.94 10.37 -5.35
N GLN A 699 10.64 9.44 -4.69
CA GLN A 699 11.86 8.84 -5.22
C GLN A 699 11.58 7.94 -6.43
N ALA A 700 10.57 7.08 -6.37
CA ALA A 700 10.16 6.26 -7.51
C ALA A 700 9.59 7.09 -8.68
N ALA A 701 8.90 8.20 -8.39
CA ALA A 701 8.44 9.15 -9.41
C ALA A 701 9.62 9.87 -10.05
N LYS A 702 10.62 10.30 -9.26
CA LYS A 702 11.86 10.88 -9.80
C LYS A 702 12.62 9.89 -10.68
N GLU A 703 12.77 8.63 -10.26
CA GLU A 703 13.36 7.56 -11.09
C GLU A 703 12.53 7.30 -12.36
N PHE A 704 11.20 7.39 -12.26
CA PHE A 704 10.33 7.27 -13.44
C PHE A 704 10.48 8.45 -14.40
N TYR A 705 10.60 9.68 -13.88
CA TYR A 705 10.87 10.89 -14.65
C TYR A 705 12.24 10.83 -15.34
N HIS A 706 13.27 10.30 -14.68
CA HIS A 706 14.55 10.04 -15.34
C HIS A 706 14.40 9.09 -16.54
N ARG A 707 13.66 7.97 -16.39
CA ARG A 707 13.41 7.03 -17.50
C ARG A 707 12.63 7.66 -18.66
N ILE A 708 11.63 8.49 -18.36
CA ILE A 708 10.87 9.22 -19.39
C ILE A 708 11.81 10.20 -20.11
N ALA A 709 12.62 10.95 -19.35
CA ALA A 709 13.55 11.92 -19.90
C ALA A 709 14.64 11.28 -20.75
N ASP A 710 15.18 10.11 -20.38
CA ASP A 710 16.15 9.38 -21.19
C ASP A 710 15.60 9.03 -22.57
N VAL A 711 14.34 8.57 -22.62
CA VAL A 711 13.65 8.28 -23.89
C VAL A 711 13.41 9.57 -24.68
N CYS A 712 12.93 10.63 -24.05
CA CYS A 712 12.69 11.92 -24.72
C CYS A 712 13.99 12.51 -25.27
N ASN A 713 15.06 12.50 -24.48
CA ASN A 713 16.37 13.01 -24.87
C ASN A 713 16.87 12.24 -26.09
N LYS A 714 16.83 10.92 -26.08
CA LYS A 714 17.25 10.10 -27.22
C LYS A 714 16.43 10.39 -28.48
N GLU A 715 15.11 10.36 -28.39
CA GLU A 715 14.24 10.43 -29.58
C GLU A 715 14.11 11.85 -30.16
N PHE A 716 14.22 12.88 -29.32
CA PHE A 716 14.05 14.28 -29.74
C PHE A 716 15.38 14.98 -30.09
N LEU A 717 16.51 14.61 -29.48
CA LEU A 717 17.82 15.21 -29.83
C LEU A 717 18.27 14.82 -31.25
N GLU A 718 17.98 13.59 -31.70
CA GLU A 718 18.41 13.12 -33.02
C GLU A 718 17.63 13.77 -34.19
N LYS A 719 16.55 14.50 -33.91
CA LYS A 719 15.63 15.03 -34.94
C LYS A 719 15.79 16.54 -35.13
N LYS A 720 16.52 16.93 -36.17
CA LYS A 720 16.71 18.34 -36.56
C LYS A 720 15.42 19.05 -36.98
N GLU A 721 14.47 18.31 -37.54
CA GLU A 721 13.16 18.79 -38.04
C GLU A 721 12.11 19.01 -36.93
N LEU A 722 12.46 18.80 -35.65
CA LEU A 722 11.54 18.98 -34.53
C LEU A 722 11.39 20.47 -34.18
N LYS A 723 10.22 21.06 -34.50
CA LYS A 723 9.90 22.47 -34.20
C LYS A 723 9.66 22.71 -32.72
N GLY A 724 8.91 21.84 -32.05
CA GLY A 724 8.64 22.00 -30.61
C GLY A 724 8.03 20.78 -29.94
N ILE A 725 7.93 20.83 -28.61
CA ILE A 725 7.44 19.75 -27.74
C ILE A 725 6.31 20.26 -26.86
N ILE A 726 5.23 19.49 -26.74
CA ILE A 726 4.11 19.80 -25.85
C ILE A 726 4.02 18.70 -24.78
N ILE A 727 3.88 19.11 -23.51
CA ILE A 727 3.80 18.19 -22.37
C ILE A 727 2.42 18.29 -21.71
N GLY A 728 1.70 17.17 -21.70
CA GLY A 728 0.42 16.97 -21.05
C GLY A 728 0.55 16.21 -19.74
N GLY A 729 -0.22 16.59 -18.71
CA GLY A 729 -0.41 15.73 -17.54
C GLY A 729 -1.39 16.27 -16.51
N PRO A 730 -1.99 15.41 -15.68
CA PRO A 730 -2.96 15.86 -14.70
C PRO A 730 -2.30 16.58 -13.52
N GLY A 731 -2.81 17.78 -13.21
CA GLY A 731 -2.43 18.55 -12.03
C GLY A 731 -0.97 19.00 -12.07
N HIS A 732 -0.21 18.72 -11.02
CA HIS A 732 1.18 19.20 -10.89
C HIS A 732 2.24 18.27 -11.53
N SER A 733 1.86 17.08 -12.03
CA SER A 733 2.81 16.07 -12.49
C SER A 733 3.66 16.54 -13.68
N LYS A 734 3.05 17.28 -14.62
CA LYS A 734 3.72 17.88 -15.77
C LYS A 734 4.71 18.99 -15.36
N ASN A 735 4.35 19.80 -14.36
CA ASN A 735 5.20 20.85 -13.83
C ASN A 735 6.40 20.23 -13.09
N GLU A 736 6.16 19.22 -12.24
CA GLU A 736 7.23 18.48 -11.56
C GLU A 736 8.24 17.85 -12.54
N PHE A 737 7.75 17.31 -13.67
CA PHE A 737 8.60 16.74 -14.72
C PHE A 737 9.37 17.81 -15.51
N PHE A 738 8.72 18.90 -15.93
CA PHE A 738 9.36 19.96 -16.70
C PHE A 738 10.34 20.78 -15.87
N ASP A 739 9.94 21.20 -14.66
CA ASP A 739 10.75 22.02 -13.77
C ASP A 739 11.95 21.25 -13.21
N GLY A 740 11.84 19.91 -13.13
CA GLY A 740 12.95 19.07 -12.72
C GLY A 740 14.14 19.08 -13.70
N ASP A 741 15.33 18.83 -13.17
CA ASP A 741 16.57 18.63 -13.95
C ASP A 741 16.62 17.21 -14.56
N PHE A 742 15.58 16.84 -15.30
CA PHE A 742 15.49 15.53 -15.97
C PHE A 742 15.78 15.62 -17.47
N LEU A 743 15.17 16.60 -18.16
CA LEU A 743 15.33 16.82 -19.59
C LEU A 743 16.66 17.54 -19.88
N ASN A 744 17.30 17.18 -20.99
CA ASN A 744 18.46 17.91 -21.49
C ASN A 744 18.07 19.36 -21.83
N ASN A 745 18.96 20.32 -21.59
CA ASN A 745 18.75 21.74 -21.86
C ASN A 745 18.32 22.05 -23.31
N GLU A 746 18.82 21.31 -24.30
CA GLU A 746 18.42 21.51 -25.70
C GLU A 746 16.97 21.08 -25.96
N VAL A 747 16.55 19.97 -25.35
CA VAL A 747 15.17 19.46 -25.45
C VAL A 747 14.22 20.35 -24.65
N LYS A 748 14.62 20.79 -23.46
CA LYS A 748 13.83 21.65 -22.58
C LYS A 748 13.53 23.01 -23.21
N LYS A 749 14.48 23.57 -23.99
CA LYS A 749 14.28 24.82 -24.75
C LYS A 749 13.25 24.70 -25.88
N LYS A 750 13.04 23.50 -26.42
CA LYS A 750 12.05 23.24 -27.48
C LYS A 750 10.63 23.02 -26.93
N VAL A 751 10.40 23.09 -25.62
CA VAL A 751 9.07 22.88 -25.05
C VAL A 751 8.21 24.15 -25.25
N LEU A 752 7.15 24.02 -26.04
CA LEU A 752 6.21 25.09 -26.39
C LEU A 752 5.23 25.39 -25.25
N GLY A 753 4.86 24.38 -24.46
CA GLY A 753 3.95 24.58 -23.34
C GLY A 753 3.53 23.32 -22.59
N LEU A 754 2.93 23.56 -21.42
CA LEU A 754 2.39 22.54 -20.52
C LEU A 754 0.86 22.63 -20.51
N LYS A 755 0.15 21.51 -20.72
CA LYS A 755 -1.33 21.49 -20.70
C LYS A 755 -1.88 20.43 -19.75
N ASP A 756 -3.01 20.75 -19.12
CA ASP A 756 -3.73 19.79 -18.28
C ASP A 756 -4.52 18.80 -19.12
N VAL A 757 -4.22 17.50 -18.98
CA VAL A 757 -4.96 16.42 -19.62
C VAL A 757 -5.27 15.33 -18.59
N THR A 758 -6.42 14.67 -18.76
CA THR A 758 -6.93 13.65 -17.84
C THR A 758 -6.46 12.23 -18.17
N TYR A 759 -6.09 11.99 -19.43
CA TYR A 759 -5.69 10.68 -19.94
C TYR A 759 -4.19 10.69 -20.27
N THR A 760 -3.52 9.57 -20.03
CA THR A 760 -2.06 9.39 -20.17
C THR A 760 -1.65 8.36 -21.22
N ASP A 761 -2.62 7.92 -22.01
CA ASP A 761 -2.51 6.96 -23.09
C ASP A 761 -2.61 7.65 -24.46
N GLU A 762 -2.95 6.88 -25.49
CA GLU A 762 -3.07 7.35 -26.88
C GLU A 762 -4.18 8.39 -27.04
N VAL A 763 -5.30 8.20 -26.33
CA VAL A 763 -6.40 9.18 -26.26
C VAL A 763 -5.91 10.48 -25.61
N GLY A 764 -4.99 10.38 -24.64
CA GLY A 764 -4.31 11.53 -24.05
C GLY A 764 -3.49 12.34 -25.05
N LEU A 765 -2.81 11.69 -26.00
CA LEU A 765 -2.03 12.38 -27.05
C LEU A 765 -2.95 13.13 -28.02
N GLU A 766 -4.04 12.48 -28.46
CA GLU A 766 -5.04 13.11 -29.34
C GLU A 766 -5.64 14.35 -28.68
N TYR A 767 -6.06 14.22 -27.41
CA TYR A 767 -6.61 15.33 -26.65
C TYR A 767 -5.59 16.45 -26.40
N LEU A 768 -4.32 16.10 -26.17
CA LEU A 768 -3.24 17.09 -26.00
C LEU A 768 -3.07 17.95 -27.25
N VAL A 769 -3.15 17.37 -28.44
CA VAL A 769 -3.10 18.12 -29.71
C VAL A 769 -4.31 19.05 -29.84
N GLU A 770 -5.51 18.55 -29.50
CA GLU A 770 -6.74 19.34 -29.61
C GLU A 770 -6.70 20.62 -28.78
N ILE A 771 -6.24 20.53 -27.53
CA ILE A 771 -6.18 21.68 -26.61
C ILE A 771 -4.95 22.59 -26.81
N SER A 772 -4.05 22.21 -27.71
CA SER A 772 -2.79 22.92 -27.98
C SER A 772 -2.72 23.54 -29.37
N LYS A 773 -3.84 23.59 -30.10
CA LYS A 773 -3.93 24.23 -31.42
C LYS A 773 -3.45 25.68 -31.42
N ASP A 774 -3.68 26.39 -30.31
CA ASP A 774 -3.21 27.75 -30.07
C ASP A 774 -1.67 27.86 -30.08
N LEU A 775 -0.99 26.94 -29.39
CA LEU A 775 0.47 26.90 -29.31
C LEU A 775 1.10 26.52 -30.64
N LEU A 776 0.52 25.54 -31.34
CA LEU A 776 1.00 25.08 -32.65
C LEU A 776 0.91 26.20 -33.69
N ALA A 777 -0.24 26.90 -33.75
CA ALA A 777 -0.40 28.04 -34.65
C ALA A 777 0.56 29.20 -34.34
N THR A 778 0.80 29.49 -33.06
CA THR A 778 1.70 30.57 -32.64
C THR A 778 3.15 30.30 -33.05
N GLU A 779 3.61 29.05 -32.94
CA GLU A 779 4.97 28.66 -33.31
C GLU A 779 5.21 28.78 -34.82
N ASP A 780 4.26 28.33 -35.64
CA ASP A 780 4.34 28.44 -37.10
C ASP A 780 4.41 29.91 -37.53
N ILE A 781 3.56 30.79 -36.98
CA ILE A 781 3.61 32.25 -37.22
C ILE A 781 4.95 32.86 -36.76
N THR A 782 5.55 32.37 -35.69
CA THR A 782 6.82 32.88 -35.16
C THR A 782 7.97 32.56 -36.10
N SER A 783 8.00 31.35 -36.67
CA SER A 783 9.02 30.97 -37.66
C SER A 783 8.97 31.82 -38.93
N GLU A 784 7.76 32.14 -39.42
CA GLU A 784 7.58 33.06 -40.55
C GLU A 784 8.12 34.46 -40.25
N LYS A 785 7.86 34.99 -39.05
CA LYS A 785 8.37 36.30 -38.61
C LYS A 785 9.89 36.32 -38.54
N GLU A 786 10.54 35.27 -38.05
CA GLU A 786 12.00 35.22 -37.94
C GLU A 786 12.67 35.25 -39.31
N ALA A 787 12.17 34.48 -40.27
CA ALA A 787 12.66 34.46 -41.64
C ALA A 787 12.53 35.84 -42.31
N LEU A 788 11.35 36.48 -42.17
CA LEU A 788 11.10 37.81 -42.72
C LEU A 788 11.91 38.91 -42.00
N ASN A 789 12.05 38.85 -40.68
CA ASN A 789 12.89 39.78 -39.94
C ASN A 789 14.36 39.66 -40.36
N LYS A 790 14.87 38.43 -40.55
CA LYS A 790 16.22 38.20 -41.09
C LYS A 790 16.36 38.79 -42.49
N PHE A 791 15.34 38.64 -43.34
CA PHE A 791 15.31 39.23 -44.67
C PHE A 791 15.39 40.77 -44.62
N PHE A 792 14.52 41.43 -43.85
CA PHE A 792 14.49 42.89 -43.74
C PHE A 792 15.71 43.46 -43.03
N SER A 793 16.22 42.79 -41.99
CA SER A 793 17.44 43.22 -41.31
C SER A 793 18.63 43.16 -42.26
N THR A 794 18.74 42.08 -43.05
CA THR A 794 19.82 41.91 -44.04
C THR A 794 19.66 42.91 -45.18
N LEU A 795 18.43 43.24 -45.59
CA LEU A 795 18.18 44.28 -46.58
C LEU A 795 18.66 45.67 -46.09
N ALA A 796 18.49 45.95 -44.80
CA ALA A 796 18.93 47.21 -44.18
C ALA A 796 20.45 47.30 -43.98
N THR A 797 21.12 46.20 -43.60
CA THR A 797 22.55 46.20 -43.26
C THR A 797 23.46 45.81 -44.42
N GLU A 798 23.04 44.86 -45.26
CA GLU A 798 23.82 44.23 -46.33
C GLU A 798 22.97 44.10 -47.61
N ALA A 799 22.41 45.20 -48.10
CA ALA A 799 21.46 45.22 -49.23
C ALA A 799 21.91 44.40 -50.46
N LYS A 800 23.22 44.29 -50.72
CA LYS A 800 23.79 43.49 -51.82
C LYS A 800 23.61 41.96 -51.67
N ARG A 801 23.20 41.48 -50.50
CA ARG A 801 22.89 40.07 -50.22
C ARG A 801 21.40 39.76 -50.28
N ILE A 802 20.57 40.72 -50.68
CA ILE A 802 19.14 40.53 -50.84
C ILE A 802 18.76 40.77 -52.28
N VAL A 803 17.96 39.85 -52.83
CA VAL A 803 17.27 40.03 -54.10
C VAL A 803 15.78 39.79 -53.87
N TYR A 804 14.93 40.54 -54.57
CA TYR A 804 13.49 40.40 -54.49
C TYR A 804 12.87 40.65 -55.86
N GLY A 805 11.71 40.06 -56.09
CA GLY A 805 11.09 39.99 -57.40
C GLY A 805 11.53 38.76 -58.21
N ILE A 806 10.59 38.19 -58.95
CA ILE A 806 10.72 36.88 -59.59
C ILE A 806 11.98 36.78 -60.47
N LYS A 807 12.26 37.79 -61.31
CA LYS A 807 13.37 37.75 -62.27
C LYS A 807 14.74 37.71 -61.59
N ASP A 808 14.92 38.50 -60.53
CA ASP A 808 16.20 38.62 -59.85
C ASP A 808 16.46 37.42 -58.92
N VAL A 809 15.39 36.88 -58.31
CA VAL A 809 15.43 35.63 -57.55
C VAL A 809 15.75 34.44 -58.48
N GLU A 810 15.15 34.37 -59.66
CA GLU A 810 15.48 33.33 -60.66
C GLU A 810 16.95 33.38 -61.08
N LYS A 811 17.43 34.57 -61.42
CA LYS A 811 18.84 34.78 -61.76
C LYS A 811 19.73 34.35 -60.59
N ALA A 812 19.36 34.67 -59.35
CA ALA A 812 20.13 34.27 -58.19
C ALA A 812 20.16 32.76 -57.91
N LEU A 813 19.04 32.09 -58.15
CA LEU A 813 18.95 30.63 -58.10
C LEU A 813 19.81 29.98 -59.18
N GLU A 814 19.85 30.53 -60.40
CA GLU A 814 20.70 30.05 -61.50
C GLU A 814 22.20 30.18 -61.18
N TYR A 815 22.62 31.23 -60.48
CA TYR A 815 24.00 31.40 -60.00
C TYR A 815 24.31 30.56 -58.74
N GLY A 816 23.34 29.84 -58.17
CA GLY A 816 23.51 29.05 -56.95
C GLY A 816 23.83 29.90 -55.70
N ALA A 817 23.55 31.20 -55.76
CA ALA A 817 23.94 32.15 -54.72
C ALA A 817 22.93 32.24 -53.58
N VAL A 818 21.74 31.62 -53.72
CA VAL A 818 20.67 31.68 -52.71
C VAL A 818 21.01 30.81 -51.50
N GLU A 819 20.89 31.41 -50.31
CA GLU A 819 20.95 30.74 -49.01
C GLU A 819 19.53 30.34 -48.57
N ILE A 820 18.62 31.32 -48.58
CA ILE A 820 17.22 31.17 -48.16
C ILE A 820 16.33 31.84 -49.21
N LEU A 821 15.40 31.07 -49.78
CA LEU A 821 14.32 31.55 -50.65
C LEU A 821 13.07 31.77 -49.79
N ILE A 822 12.41 32.92 -49.92
CA ILE A 822 11.18 33.26 -49.21
C ILE A 822 10.09 33.55 -50.24
N ILE A 823 8.95 32.85 -50.13
CA ILE A 823 7.81 32.96 -51.04
C ILE A 823 6.54 33.26 -50.25
N LEU A 824 5.81 34.31 -50.64
CA LEU A 824 4.49 34.62 -50.10
C LEU A 824 3.43 33.77 -50.80
N GLU A 825 2.69 32.98 -50.03
CA GLU A 825 1.82 31.89 -50.53
C GLU A 825 0.76 32.36 -51.54
N GLU A 826 0.19 33.55 -51.37
CA GLU A 826 -0.93 34.04 -52.20
C GLU A 826 -0.51 34.93 -53.40
N GLU A 827 0.76 35.34 -53.49
CA GLU A 827 1.21 36.33 -54.50
C GLU A 827 1.85 35.67 -55.74
N ILE A 828 2.48 34.49 -55.56
CA ILE A 828 3.14 33.77 -56.65
C ILE A 828 2.24 32.62 -57.12
N PRO A 829 1.92 32.53 -58.43
CA PRO A 829 1.13 31.40 -58.94
C PRO A 829 1.76 30.06 -58.55
N ASP A 830 0.96 29.12 -58.03
CA ASP A 830 1.39 27.80 -57.56
C ASP A 830 2.46 27.13 -58.44
N LYS A 831 2.22 27.12 -59.75
CA LYS A 831 3.12 26.51 -60.75
C LYS A 831 4.51 27.16 -60.79
N LYS A 832 4.58 28.46 -60.52
CA LYS A 832 5.81 29.24 -60.53
C LYS A 832 6.55 29.13 -59.19
N ALA A 833 5.82 29.13 -58.07
CA ALA A 833 6.40 28.90 -56.75
C ALA A 833 7.11 27.53 -56.69
N GLU A 834 6.46 26.48 -57.21
CA GLU A 834 7.02 25.13 -57.29
C GLU A 834 8.27 25.04 -58.18
N GLU A 835 8.31 25.77 -59.31
CA GLU A 835 9.50 25.85 -60.17
C GLU A 835 10.70 26.45 -59.42
N LEU A 836 10.45 27.46 -58.59
CA LEU A 836 11.48 28.16 -57.82
C LEU A 836 11.95 27.35 -56.62
N GLU A 837 11.04 26.67 -55.92
CA GLU A 837 11.33 25.70 -54.86
C GLU A 837 12.21 24.56 -55.39
N GLU A 838 11.90 24.00 -56.56
CA GLU A 838 12.67 22.92 -57.17
C GLU A 838 14.09 23.39 -57.54
N LYS A 839 14.21 24.59 -58.12
CA LYS A 839 15.52 25.21 -58.41
C LYS A 839 16.31 25.48 -57.12
N ALA A 840 15.67 25.98 -56.07
CA ALA A 840 16.29 26.24 -54.77
C ALA A 840 16.80 24.95 -54.12
N SER A 841 15.97 23.91 -54.06
CA SER A 841 16.34 22.61 -53.50
C SER A 841 17.50 21.97 -54.27
N ASN A 842 17.50 22.05 -55.61
CA ASN A 842 18.60 21.51 -56.44
C ASN A 842 19.93 22.24 -56.21
N MET A 843 19.90 23.50 -55.81
CA MET A 843 21.09 24.32 -55.48
C MET A 843 21.41 24.33 -53.98
N GLY A 844 20.68 23.53 -53.20
CA GLY A 844 20.86 23.36 -51.76
C GLY A 844 20.44 24.56 -50.92
N ALA A 845 19.58 25.44 -51.42
CA ALA A 845 19.01 26.56 -50.69
C ALA A 845 17.80 26.12 -49.84
N GLU A 846 17.65 26.71 -48.65
CA GLU A 846 16.46 26.53 -47.81
C GLU A 846 15.30 27.35 -48.41
N THR A 847 14.06 26.86 -48.30
CA THR A 847 12.88 27.59 -48.79
C THR A 847 11.85 27.73 -47.68
N GLU A 848 11.41 28.96 -47.43
CA GLU A 848 10.40 29.32 -46.44
C GLU A 848 9.17 29.91 -47.15
N ILE A 849 8.00 29.35 -46.83
CA ILE A 849 6.72 29.87 -47.30
C ILE A 849 6.14 30.72 -46.18
N VAL A 850 5.71 31.94 -46.51
CA VAL A 850 5.21 32.92 -45.56
C VAL A 850 3.81 33.40 -45.94
N THR A 851 3.07 33.91 -44.96
CA THR A 851 1.71 34.41 -45.11
C THR A 851 1.59 35.91 -44.82
N GLU A 852 0.43 36.50 -45.13
CA GLU A 852 0.13 37.92 -44.82
C GLU A 852 -0.37 38.16 -43.39
N GLU A 853 -0.37 37.13 -42.54
CA GLU A 853 -0.86 37.23 -41.17
C GLU A 853 0.01 38.12 -40.28
N THR A 854 1.28 38.31 -40.66
CA THR A 854 2.28 39.11 -39.93
C THR A 854 2.43 40.52 -40.52
N GLN A 855 2.94 41.49 -39.73
CA GLN A 855 3.18 42.84 -40.25
C GLN A 855 4.29 42.83 -41.31
N GLU A 856 5.31 42.01 -41.07
CA GLU A 856 6.45 41.76 -41.95
C GLU A 856 5.99 41.09 -43.25
N GLY A 857 5.04 40.15 -43.18
CA GLY A 857 4.45 39.50 -44.36
C GLY A 857 3.72 40.49 -45.27
N LYS A 858 2.96 41.42 -44.67
CA LYS A 858 2.34 42.53 -45.41
C LYS A 858 3.37 43.47 -46.03
N GLN A 859 4.49 43.74 -45.36
CA GLN A 859 5.59 44.53 -45.92
C GLN A 859 6.29 43.78 -47.06
N PHE A 860 6.45 42.46 -46.95
CA PHE A 860 7.09 41.63 -47.94
C PHE A 860 6.25 41.50 -49.22
N LYS A 861 4.92 41.47 -49.08
CA LYS A 861 3.99 41.61 -50.21
C LYS A 861 4.28 42.84 -51.06
N ASN A 862 4.53 44.00 -50.42
CA ASN A 862 4.83 45.23 -51.14
C ASN A 862 6.15 45.17 -51.95
N LEU A 863 7.02 44.19 -51.67
CA LEU A 863 8.25 43.92 -52.43
C LEU A 863 8.04 42.88 -53.55
N GLY A 864 6.79 42.50 -53.84
CA GLY A 864 6.42 41.55 -54.89
C GLY A 864 6.28 40.11 -54.41
N GLY A 865 6.19 39.87 -53.10
CA GLY A 865 5.86 38.57 -52.51
C GLY A 865 6.90 37.47 -52.71
N ILE A 866 8.10 37.79 -53.20
CA ILE A 866 9.20 36.84 -53.34
C ILE A 866 10.55 37.52 -53.14
N GLY A 867 11.44 36.85 -52.43
CA GLY A 867 12.77 37.35 -52.11
C GLY A 867 13.71 36.24 -51.70
N ALA A 868 15.01 36.51 -51.77
CA ALA A 868 16.04 35.58 -51.39
C ALA A 868 17.18 36.27 -50.64
N ILE A 869 17.67 35.60 -49.60
CA ILE A 869 18.91 35.92 -48.90
C ILE A 869 20.03 35.16 -49.59
N LEU A 870 21.08 35.87 -49.98
CA LEU A 870 22.20 35.31 -50.73
C LEU A 870 23.38 34.93 -49.82
N ARG A 871 24.00 33.79 -50.13
CA ARG A 871 25.30 33.34 -49.59
C ARG A 871 26.42 34.31 -49.95
N PHE A 872 26.35 34.86 -51.17
CA PHE A 872 27.27 35.86 -51.69
C PHE A 872 26.55 36.81 -52.66
N PRO A 873 26.93 38.10 -52.73
CA PRO A 873 26.32 39.07 -53.63
C PRO A 873 26.46 38.68 -55.11
N ILE A 874 25.44 38.98 -55.91
CA ILE A 874 25.48 38.87 -57.38
C ILE A 874 25.51 40.30 -57.92
N SER A 875 26.41 40.57 -58.86
CA SER A 875 26.62 41.90 -59.44
C SER A 875 25.62 42.23 -60.56
#